data_AF-A0A3S0SIH1-F1
#
_entry.id   AF-A0A3S0SIH1-F1
#
_cell.length_a   1.000
_cell.length_b   1.000
_cell.length_c   1.000
_cell.angle_alpha   90.00
_cell.angle_beta   90.00
_cell.angle_gamma   90.00
#
_symmetry.space_group_name_H-M   'P 1'
#
loop_
_entity.id
_entity.type
_entity.pdbx_description
1 polymer ?
#
loop_
_entity_poly.entity_id
_entity_poly.type
_entity_poly.pdbx_seq_one_letter_code
_entity_poly.pdbx_strand_id
1 'polypeptide(L)'
;MNSKVSFSAASRDYQAGRYTQSLATLNQLMDIQQDAKTYALLAKNLVQLGFKADAAKAYGLAGNCEGPNAYEYQKQAAKLHYETGNEDDALLIAMRNLAKAQEDPELAFIITAIYLKRQQRDIIRPFKTVLSQSANPDHMRLAALLLSDDLNDATNQSLSRNLFKRFPGNHAFRFLHLVFAREFNEFEEASKHQAVIDAALAKGDLEILRKDNPFYHLHWCGNEDHNRYATIGTTPLNPERVAFRRNQPHSWSNKIRIGYMSSDFWDRHATMKLLQRILELHDKDRFEVTLFCHTGPEHLKHNETDRSRWGRIVDIHGYSDQAVLAVVREHNIDIMVDLKGHTSGSRATAFNLPLAPVHVGWLGFPGSTVNIDLDYVIGDHSVLPEVAKPFYHEKFCRLPESYQPNDPMHRPKPRAVTREQLGLPEDAFIFASFNGNRKITPEVVHSWCRILKRASNSVLWLMANTPRNQANLSKQFQAAGISPKRIIFCPRAHYEDHIDRQQAADIGIDTFPVNGHTTTSEQLWGGLPVLTVKGTNFASRVSESLLRAIGLPDLVADDLQAYEDLAVELAENPGRIAEYKAHLKEKRYIAPLFDAERFCDHLERAYEIMAERAKQGLAPDHMDIAALPPRTAPFAAE
;
A
#
# COMPACT_ATOMS: atom_id res chain seq x y z
N MET A 1 -38.34 3.66 -60.59
CA MET A 1 -37.71 2.41 -60.12
C MET A 1 -37.71 2.45 -58.60
N ASN A 2 -38.67 1.79 -57.95
CA ASN A 2 -38.69 1.65 -56.49
C ASN A 2 -37.49 0.79 -56.08
N SER A 3 -36.46 1.39 -55.48
CA SER A 3 -35.46 0.61 -54.76
C SER A 3 -36.21 -0.11 -53.64
N LYS A 4 -36.45 -1.41 -53.81
CA LYS A 4 -37.10 -2.22 -52.79
C LYS A 4 -36.30 -2.08 -51.50
N VAL A 5 -36.88 -1.37 -50.51
CA VAL A 5 -36.39 -1.30 -49.13
C VAL A 5 -36.22 -2.75 -48.68
N SER A 6 -34.97 -3.18 -48.55
CA SER A 6 -34.64 -4.57 -48.27
C SER A 6 -33.28 -4.64 -47.59
N PHE A 7 -33.12 -5.63 -46.71
CA PHE A 7 -31.85 -5.89 -46.05
C PHE A 7 -30.69 -6.02 -47.05
N SER A 8 -30.92 -6.72 -48.16
CA SER A 8 -29.90 -6.93 -49.21
C SER A 8 -29.45 -5.64 -49.88
N ALA A 9 -30.34 -4.65 -50.06
CA ALA A 9 -29.99 -3.34 -50.59
C ALA A 9 -29.12 -2.56 -49.60
N ALA A 10 -29.55 -2.48 -48.34
CA ALA A 10 -28.77 -1.84 -47.28
C ALA A 10 -27.38 -2.49 -47.08
N SER A 11 -27.32 -3.82 -47.11
CA SER A 11 -26.07 -4.57 -46.96
C SER A 11 -25.09 -4.31 -48.11
N ARG A 12 -25.61 -4.24 -49.35
CA ARG A 12 -24.80 -3.91 -50.53
C ARG A 12 -24.20 -2.50 -50.43
N ASP A 13 -24.98 -1.53 -49.98
CA ASP A 13 -24.50 -0.16 -49.77
C ASP A 13 -23.43 -0.09 -48.66
N TYR A 14 -23.63 -0.83 -47.56
CA TYR A 14 -22.62 -0.94 -46.49
C TYR A 14 -21.31 -1.55 -47.01
N GLN A 15 -21.38 -2.66 -47.74
CA GLN A 15 -20.20 -3.33 -48.30
C GLN A 15 -19.43 -2.44 -49.30
N ALA A 16 -20.14 -1.53 -49.98
CA ALA A 16 -19.56 -0.57 -50.89
C ALA A 16 -19.10 0.75 -50.23
N GLY A 17 -19.07 0.82 -48.89
CA GLY A 17 -18.65 2.01 -48.15
C GLY A 17 -19.65 3.16 -48.14
N ARG A 18 -20.87 2.96 -48.65
CA ARG A 18 -21.93 3.99 -48.70
C ARG A 18 -22.78 3.96 -47.43
N TYR A 19 -22.16 4.25 -46.29
CA TYR A 19 -22.79 4.09 -44.97
C TYR A 19 -24.03 4.95 -44.77
N THR A 20 -24.02 6.21 -45.23
CA THR A 20 -25.20 7.09 -45.13
C THR A 20 -26.39 6.58 -45.96
N GLN A 21 -26.13 5.99 -47.13
CA GLN A 21 -27.17 5.42 -47.99
C GLN A 21 -27.72 4.11 -47.42
N SER A 22 -26.83 3.27 -46.88
CA SER A 22 -27.19 2.07 -46.14
C SER A 22 -28.05 2.40 -44.92
N LEU A 23 -27.66 3.42 -44.13
CA LEU A 23 -28.41 3.90 -42.97
C LEU A 23 -29.81 4.43 -43.36
N ALA A 24 -29.92 5.22 -44.44
CA ALA A 24 -31.21 5.69 -44.93
C ALA A 24 -32.15 4.54 -45.30
N THR A 25 -31.61 3.50 -45.94
CA THR A 25 -32.36 2.28 -46.28
C THR A 25 -32.74 1.50 -45.02
N LEU A 26 -31.87 1.42 -44.02
CA LEU A 26 -32.12 0.74 -42.75
C LEU A 26 -33.18 1.44 -41.91
N ASN A 27 -33.20 2.77 -41.87
CA ASN A 27 -34.22 3.53 -41.15
C ASN A 27 -35.62 3.23 -41.69
N GLN A 28 -35.78 3.12 -43.01
CA GLN A 28 -37.05 2.70 -43.62
C GLN A 28 -37.35 1.21 -43.38
N LEU A 29 -36.31 0.37 -43.32
CA LEU A 29 -36.46 -1.07 -43.09
C LEU A 29 -36.88 -1.40 -41.65
N MET A 30 -36.47 -0.60 -40.66
CA MET A 30 -36.82 -0.82 -39.25
C MET A 30 -38.31 -0.70 -38.93
N ASP A 31 -39.07 0.02 -39.76
CA ASP A 31 -40.53 0.14 -39.61
C ASP A 31 -41.25 -1.18 -39.96
N ILE A 32 -40.59 -2.05 -40.74
CA ILE A 32 -41.19 -3.28 -41.28
C ILE A 32 -40.46 -4.56 -40.89
N GLN A 33 -39.20 -4.48 -40.45
CA GLN A 33 -38.37 -5.63 -40.10
C GLN A 33 -37.44 -5.32 -38.92
N GLN A 34 -37.77 -5.87 -37.76
CA GLN A 34 -37.04 -5.69 -36.50
C GLN A 34 -36.41 -7.00 -36.02
N ASP A 35 -35.41 -7.47 -36.75
CA ASP A 35 -34.69 -8.71 -36.45
C ASP A 35 -33.21 -8.50 -36.13
N ALA A 36 -32.56 -9.53 -35.58
CA ALA A 36 -31.17 -9.48 -35.15
C ALA A 36 -30.20 -9.02 -36.26
N LYS A 37 -30.46 -9.41 -37.51
CA LYS A 37 -29.57 -9.11 -38.65
C LYS A 37 -29.68 -7.64 -39.04
N THR A 38 -30.90 -7.10 -39.06
CA THR A 38 -31.19 -5.71 -39.38
C THR A 38 -30.61 -4.78 -38.33
N TYR A 39 -30.82 -5.07 -37.04
CA TYR A 39 -30.22 -4.32 -35.94
C TYR A 39 -28.69 -4.37 -35.95
N ALA A 40 -28.08 -5.54 -36.22
CA ALA A 40 -26.63 -5.65 -36.29
C ALA A 40 -26.04 -4.86 -37.47
N LEU A 41 -26.71 -4.80 -38.62
CA LEU A 41 -26.27 -4.01 -39.77
C LEU A 41 -26.44 -2.49 -39.53
N LEU A 42 -27.51 -2.10 -38.82
CA LEU A 42 -27.67 -0.73 -38.34
C LEU A 42 -26.53 -0.34 -37.40
N ALA A 43 -26.22 -1.17 -36.41
CA ALA A 43 -25.14 -0.91 -35.47
C ALA A 43 -23.79 -0.75 -36.18
N LYS A 44 -23.48 -1.63 -37.15
CA LYS A 44 -22.26 -1.53 -37.97
C LYS A 44 -22.17 -0.21 -38.74
N ASN A 45 -23.27 0.26 -39.34
CA ASN A 45 -23.31 1.56 -40.02
C ASN A 45 -23.04 2.71 -39.05
N LEU A 46 -23.71 2.68 -37.89
CA LEU A 46 -23.55 3.72 -36.86
C LEU A 46 -22.11 3.79 -36.34
N VAL A 47 -21.41 2.65 -36.17
CA VAL A 47 -19.97 2.64 -35.84
C VAL A 47 -19.14 3.34 -36.91
N GLN A 48 -19.36 3.03 -38.20
CA GLN A 48 -18.60 3.65 -39.30
C GLN A 48 -18.84 5.15 -39.41
N LEU A 49 -20.01 5.61 -39.01
CA LEU A 49 -20.41 7.03 -39.00
C LEU A 49 -20.02 7.76 -37.71
N GLY A 50 -19.42 7.06 -36.72
CA GLY A 50 -18.99 7.66 -35.45
C GLY A 50 -20.07 7.74 -34.36
N PHE A 51 -21.30 7.27 -34.62
CA PHE A 51 -22.41 7.26 -33.66
C PHE A 51 -22.34 6.05 -32.71
N LYS A 52 -21.27 5.98 -31.91
CA LYS A 52 -20.98 4.81 -31.04
C LYS A 52 -22.07 4.52 -30.01
N ALA A 53 -22.70 5.54 -29.41
CA ALA A 53 -23.73 5.36 -28.40
C ALA A 53 -25.01 4.72 -28.99
N ASP A 54 -25.41 5.15 -30.19
CA ASP A 54 -26.56 4.58 -30.88
C ASP A 54 -26.25 3.19 -31.44
N ALA A 55 -25.00 2.97 -31.89
CA ALA A 55 -24.53 1.64 -32.26
C ALA A 55 -24.60 0.65 -31.09
N ALA A 56 -24.25 1.09 -29.87
CA ALA A 56 -24.35 0.26 -28.67
C ALA A 56 -25.79 -0.21 -28.43
N LYS A 57 -26.76 0.70 -28.49
CA LYS A 57 -28.19 0.39 -28.38
C LYS A 57 -28.66 -0.57 -29.47
N ALA A 58 -28.27 -0.32 -30.72
CA ALA A 58 -28.64 -1.19 -31.84
C ALA A 58 -28.06 -2.61 -31.71
N TYR A 59 -26.81 -2.76 -31.25
CA TYR A 59 -26.26 -4.08 -30.91
C TYR A 59 -26.99 -4.73 -29.73
N GLY A 60 -27.40 -3.96 -28.72
CA GLY A 60 -28.20 -4.46 -27.60
C GLY A 60 -29.54 -5.04 -28.06
N LEU A 61 -30.24 -4.32 -28.94
CA LEU A 61 -31.48 -4.81 -29.57
C LEU A 61 -31.23 -6.08 -30.39
N ALA A 62 -30.17 -6.12 -31.20
CA ALA A 62 -29.79 -7.33 -31.95
C ALA A 62 -29.52 -8.54 -31.03
N GLY A 63 -28.90 -8.30 -29.87
CA GLY A 63 -28.60 -9.30 -28.86
C GLY A 63 -29.84 -9.82 -28.11
N ASN A 64 -30.92 -9.04 -28.04
CA ASN A 64 -32.17 -9.44 -27.39
C ASN A 64 -33.06 -10.33 -28.27
N CYS A 65 -32.84 -10.34 -29.59
CA CYS A 65 -33.69 -11.07 -30.55
C CYS A 65 -33.53 -12.60 -30.52
N GLU A 66 -32.74 -13.18 -29.60
CA GLU A 66 -32.37 -14.60 -29.51
C GLU A 66 -31.80 -15.21 -30.81
N GLY A 67 -30.62 -15.83 -30.76
CA GLY A 67 -30.02 -16.43 -31.96
C GLY A 67 -28.54 -16.77 -31.81
N PRO A 68 -27.93 -17.41 -32.81
CA PRO A 68 -26.56 -17.93 -32.72
C PRO A 68 -25.51 -16.83 -32.47
N ASN A 69 -25.80 -15.58 -32.86
CA ASN A 69 -24.90 -14.43 -32.69
C ASN A 69 -25.32 -13.49 -31.55
N ALA A 70 -26.36 -13.82 -30.78
CA ALA A 70 -26.91 -12.93 -29.75
C ALA A 70 -25.84 -12.49 -28.74
N TYR A 71 -25.01 -13.43 -28.28
CA TYR A 71 -23.89 -13.16 -27.39
C TYR A 71 -22.88 -12.18 -27.99
N GLU A 72 -22.47 -12.37 -29.25
CA GLU A 72 -21.51 -11.49 -29.91
C GLU A 72 -22.04 -10.06 -30.04
N TYR A 73 -23.34 -9.90 -30.32
CA TYR A 73 -23.97 -8.58 -30.34
C TYR A 73 -24.04 -7.95 -28.95
N GLN A 74 -24.39 -8.71 -27.92
CA GLN A 74 -24.36 -8.22 -26.53
C GLN A 74 -22.94 -7.80 -26.11
N LYS A 75 -21.91 -8.55 -26.50
CA LYS A 75 -20.51 -8.19 -26.25
C LYS A 75 -20.12 -6.88 -26.93
N GLN A 76 -20.48 -6.68 -28.20
CA GLN A 76 -20.25 -5.40 -28.89
C GLN A 76 -21.01 -4.24 -28.26
N ALA A 77 -22.26 -4.47 -27.81
CA ALA A 77 -23.03 -3.48 -27.09
C ALA A 77 -22.34 -3.07 -25.79
N ALA A 78 -21.95 -4.04 -24.95
CA ALA A 78 -21.26 -3.79 -23.69
C ALA A 78 -19.96 -2.98 -23.90
N LYS A 79 -19.16 -3.36 -24.90
CA LYS A 79 -17.94 -2.65 -25.26
C LYS A 79 -18.20 -1.20 -25.63
N LEU A 80 -19.16 -0.94 -26.53
CA LEU A 80 -19.46 0.43 -26.97
C LEU A 80 -20.09 1.29 -25.87
N HIS A 81 -20.92 0.70 -25.00
CA HIS A 81 -21.42 1.39 -23.80
C HIS A 81 -20.24 1.80 -22.90
N TYR A 82 -19.28 0.90 -22.65
CA TYR A 82 -18.09 1.21 -21.86
C TYR A 82 -17.23 2.32 -22.52
N GLU A 83 -16.93 2.21 -23.82
CA GLU A 83 -16.15 3.21 -24.56
C GLU A 83 -16.80 4.59 -24.60
N THR A 84 -18.13 4.67 -24.48
CA THR A 84 -18.90 5.93 -24.45
C THR A 84 -19.19 6.44 -23.04
N GLY A 85 -18.70 5.77 -22.00
CA GLY A 85 -18.89 6.16 -20.60
C GLY A 85 -20.24 5.74 -19.99
N ASN A 86 -21.06 4.96 -20.70
CA ASN A 86 -22.31 4.39 -20.20
C ASN A 86 -22.04 3.11 -19.39
N GLU A 87 -21.33 3.25 -18.27
CA GLU A 87 -20.83 2.12 -17.48
C GLU A 87 -21.94 1.22 -16.92
N ASP A 88 -23.09 1.77 -16.53
CA ASP A 88 -24.19 0.96 -15.96
C ASP A 88 -24.82 0.02 -17.01
N ASP A 89 -25.03 0.50 -18.24
CA ASP A 89 -25.52 -0.34 -19.34
C ASP A 89 -24.48 -1.40 -19.73
N ALA A 90 -23.20 -1.00 -19.80
CA ALA A 90 -22.10 -1.92 -20.08
C ALA A 90 -22.04 -3.04 -19.03
N LEU A 91 -22.13 -2.67 -17.75
CA LEU A 91 -22.09 -3.59 -16.63
C LEU A 91 -23.34 -4.48 -16.60
N LEU A 92 -24.53 -3.94 -16.86
CA LEU A 92 -25.76 -4.71 -16.93
C LEU A 92 -25.67 -5.83 -17.98
N ILE A 93 -25.20 -5.50 -19.18
CA ILE A 93 -25.03 -6.48 -20.27
C ILE A 93 -23.95 -7.52 -19.91
N ALA A 94 -22.81 -7.06 -19.38
CA ALA A 94 -21.71 -7.95 -19.02
C ALA A 94 -22.08 -8.91 -17.87
N MET A 95 -22.80 -8.42 -16.85
CA MET A 95 -23.26 -9.23 -15.71
C MET A 95 -24.35 -10.23 -16.08
N ARG A 96 -25.24 -9.89 -17.04
CA ARG A 96 -26.17 -10.88 -17.63
C ARG A 96 -25.42 -12.05 -18.31
N ASN A 97 -24.20 -11.80 -18.75
CA ASN A 97 -23.32 -12.77 -19.39
C ASN A 97 -22.16 -13.21 -18.48
N LEU A 98 -22.35 -13.19 -17.15
CA LEU A 98 -21.27 -13.45 -16.18
C LEU A 98 -20.55 -14.79 -16.40
N ALA A 99 -21.29 -15.85 -16.73
CA ALA A 99 -20.69 -17.17 -17.02
C ALA A 99 -19.73 -17.10 -18.22
N LYS A 100 -20.08 -16.32 -19.26
CA LYS A 100 -19.20 -16.09 -20.42
C LYS A 100 -18.04 -15.17 -20.10
N ALA A 101 -18.22 -14.20 -19.20
CA ALA A 101 -17.14 -13.31 -18.78
C ALA A 101 -15.99 -14.03 -18.05
N GLN A 102 -16.19 -15.27 -17.57
CA GLN A 102 -15.11 -16.10 -17.05
C GLN A 102 -14.17 -16.64 -18.14
N GLU A 103 -14.62 -16.65 -19.40
CA GLU A 103 -13.90 -17.21 -20.56
C GLU A 103 -13.56 -16.13 -21.61
N ASP A 104 -14.34 -15.05 -21.66
CA ASP A 104 -14.16 -13.95 -22.62
C ASP A 104 -13.44 -12.76 -21.95
N PRO A 105 -12.18 -12.46 -22.36
CA PRO A 105 -11.39 -11.43 -21.72
C PRO A 105 -11.93 -10.01 -21.95
N GLU A 106 -12.74 -9.75 -22.98
CA GLU A 106 -13.30 -8.41 -23.22
C GLU A 106 -14.40 -8.09 -22.19
N LEU A 107 -15.31 -9.04 -21.94
CA LEU A 107 -16.32 -8.87 -20.90
C LEU A 107 -15.69 -8.83 -19.51
N ALA A 108 -14.72 -9.72 -19.27
CA ALA A 108 -13.93 -9.70 -18.04
C ALA A 108 -13.28 -8.33 -17.80
N PHE A 109 -12.77 -7.70 -18.86
CA PHE A 109 -12.13 -6.38 -18.78
C PHE A 109 -13.12 -5.29 -18.41
N ILE A 110 -14.29 -5.25 -19.06
CA ILE A 110 -15.33 -4.27 -18.76
C ILE A 110 -15.78 -4.38 -17.31
N ILE A 111 -16.12 -5.60 -16.85
CA ILE A 111 -16.53 -5.85 -15.46
C ILE A 111 -15.42 -5.42 -14.50
N THR A 112 -14.19 -5.84 -14.76
CA THR A 112 -13.04 -5.55 -13.90
C THR A 112 -12.72 -4.07 -13.85
N ALA A 113 -12.72 -3.37 -14.97
CA ALA A 113 -12.38 -1.95 -15.04
C ALA A 113 -13.40 -1.09 -14.30
N ILE A 114 -14.70 -1.39 -14.47
CA ILE A 114 -15.79 -0.67 -13.79
C ILE A 114 -15.74 -0.92 -12.28
N TYR A 115 -15.67 -2.17 -11.83
CA TYR A 115 -15.64 -2.47 -10.39
C TYR A 115 -14.33 -2.05 -9.71
N LEU A 116 -13.20 -2.08 -10.42
CA LEU A 116 -11.94 -1.51 -9.92
C LEU A 116 -12.09 0.00 -9.68
N LYS A 117 -12.67 0.73 -10.64
CA LYS A 117 -12.98 2.17 -10.49
C LYS A 117 -13.96 2.44 -9.33
N ARG A 118 -14.89 1.51 -9.07
CA ARG A 118 -15.84 1.58 -7.95
C ARG A 118 -15.26 1.08 -6.61
N GLN A 119 -13.97 0.72 -6.56
CA GLN A 119 -13.30 0.19 -5.35
C GLN A 119 -13.94 -1.10 -4.81
N GLN A 120 -14.53 -1.92 -5.69
CA GLN A 120 -15.16 -3.21 -5.34
C GLN A 120 -14.29 -4.38 -5.80
N ARG A 121 -13.16 -4.55 -5.11
CA ARG A 121 -12.09 -5.49 -5.51
C ARG A 121 -12.47 -6.97 -5.34
N ASP A 122 -13.36 -7.30 -4.41
CA ASP A 122 -13.74 -8.71 -4.18
C ASP A 122 -14.45 -9.34 -5.38
N ILE A 123 -15.23 -8.54 -6.11
CA ILE A 123 -16.00 -8.98 -7.28
C ILE A 123 -15.08 -9.35 -8.44
N ILE A 124 -13.91 -8.71 -8.54
CA ILE A 124 -13.07 -8.77 -9.75
C ILE A 124 -11.93 -9.79 -9.67
N ARG A 125 -11.61 -10.30 -8.48
CA ARG A 125 -10.58 -11.34 -8.29
C ARG A 125 -10.71 -12.54 -9.24
N PRO A 126 -11.91 -13.09 -9.52
CA PRO A 126 -12.05 -14.24 -10.41
C PRO A 126 -11.62 -13.99 -11.87
N PHE A 127 -11.65 -12.74 -12.35
CA PHE A 127 -11.35 -12.41 -13.75
C PHE A 127 -9.85 -12.28 -14.05
N LYS A 128 -9.00 -12.29 -13.01
CA LYS A 128 -7.54 -12.19 -13.12
C LYS A 128 -6.98 -13.15 -14.17
N THR A 129 -7.36 -14.43 -14.10
CA THR A 129 -6.81 -15.48 -14.98
C THR A 129 -7.16 -15.24 -16.44
N VAL A 130 -8.44 -15.01 -16.76
CA VAL A 130 -8.88 -14.80 -18.15
C VAL A 130 -8.27 -13.53 -18.76
N LEU A 131 -8.21 -12.43 -18.00
CA LEU A 131 -7.60 -11.17 -18.44
C LEU A 131 -6.12 -11.35 -18.79
N SER A 132 -5.43 -12.16 -17.98
CA SER A 132 -4.01 -12.37 -18.11
C SER A 132 -3.57 -13.20 -19.31
N GLN A 133 -4.48 -14.05 -19.80
CA GLN A 133 -4.28 -14.88 -20.99
C GLN A 133 -4.63 -14.11 -22.28
N SER A 134 -5.24 -12.93 -22.16
CA SER A 134 -5.61 -12.10 -23.31
C SER A 134 -4.41 -11.69 -24.16
N ALA A 135 -4.65 -11.43 -25.44
CA ALA A 135 -3.67 -10.78 -26.31
C ALA A 135 -3.69 -9.24 -26.19
N ASN A 136 -4.72 -8.66 -25.57
CA ASN A 136 -4.86 -7.22 -25.42
C ASN A 136 -3.99 -6.69 -24.26
N PRO A 137 -3.02 -5.78 -24.51
CA PRO A 137 -2.17 -5.20 -23.46
C PRO A 137 -2.93 -4.55 -22.31
N ASP A 138 -4.08 -3.94 -22.56
CA ASP A 138 -4.87 -3.28 -21.51
C ASP A 138 -5.51 -4.29 -20.55
N HIS A 139 -5.92 -5.45 -21.06
CA HIS A 139 -6.45 -6.54 -20.25
C HIS A 139 -5.36 -7.09 -19.34
N MET A 140 -4.15 -7.28 -19.87
CA MET A 140 -3.00 -7.75 -19.11
C MET A 140 -2.52 -6.72 -18.08
N ARG A 141 -2.56 -5.43 -18.41
CA ARG A 141 -2.29 -4.36 -17.45
C ARG A 141 -3.29 -4.38 -16.31
N LEU A 142 -4.57 -4.57 -16.63
CA LEU A 142 -5.62 -4.68 -15.62
C LEU A 142 -5.45 -5.94 -14.76
N ALA A 143 -5.10 -7.09 -15.35
CA ALA A 143 -4.75 -8.29 -14.61
C ALA A 143 -3.58 -8.06 -13.65
N ALA A 144 -2.54 -7.35 -14.09
CA ALA A 144 -1.38 -7.01 -13.27
C ALA A 144 -1.74 -6.16 -12.04
N LEU A 145 -2.70 -5.24 -12.16
CA LEU A 145 -3.22 -4.45 -11.03
C LEU A 145 -3.94 -5.32 -10.00
N LEU A 146 -4.45 -6.50 -10.39
CA LEU A 146 -5.08 -7.46 -9.47
C LEU A 146 -4.07 -8.39 -8.78
N LEU A 147 -2.80 -8.40 -9.20
CA LEU A 147 -1.77 -9.28 -8.62
C LEU A 147 -1.21 -8.79 -7.28
N SER A 148 -1.38 -7.50 -6.97
CA SER A 148 -0.74 -6.86 -5.82
C SER A 148 -1.34 -7.24 -4.47
N ASP A 149 -2.51 -7.87 -4.46
CA ASP A 149 -3.34 -8.00 -3.25
C ASP A 149 -2.98 -9.24 -2.40
N ASP A 150 -2.29 -10.23 -2.98
CA ASP A 150 -1.70 -11.35 -2.24
C ASP A 150 -0.43 -11.87 -2.92
N LEU A 151 0.74 -11.52 -2.39
CA LEU A 151 2.02 -11.97 -2.92
C LEU A 151 2.30 -13.46 -2.65
N ASN A 152 1.59 -14.09 -1.71
CA ASN A 152 1.79 -15.50 -1.38
C ASN A 152 0.99 -16.45 -2.29
N ASP A 153 0.02 -15.92 -3.05
CA ASP A 153 -0.69 -16.68 -4.08
C ASP A 153 0.28 -17.06 -5.21
N ALA A 154 0.61 -18.35 -5.30
CA ALA A 154 1.50 -18.90 -6.33
C ALA A 154 1.01 -18.64 -7.77
N THR A 155 -0.31 -18.46 -7.97
CA THR A 155 -0.88 -18.10 -9.27
C THR A 155 -0.52 -16.67 -9.65
N ASN A 156 -0.46 -15.74 -8.70
CA ASN A 156 -0.06 -14.35 -8.93
C ASN A 156 1.40 -14.25 -9.40
N GLN A 157 2.28 -15.01 -8.75
CA GLN A 157 3.68 -15.04 -9.15
C GLN A 157 3.86 -15.66 -10.54
N SER A 158 3.25 -16.81 -10.79
CA SER A 158 3.32 -17.49 -12.08
C SER A 158 2.85 -16.56 -13.19
N LEU A 159 1.79 -15.82 -12.92
CA LEU A 159 1.29 -14.83 -13.85
C LEU A 159 2.25 -13.66 -14.05
N SER A 160 2.78 -13.05 -12.98
CA SER A 160 3.78 -11.98 -13.10
C SER A 160 4.97 -12.41 -13.97
N ARG A 161 5.48 -13.63 -13.76
CA ARG A 161 6.57 -14.21 -14.57
C ARG A 161 6.18 -14.35 -16.04
N ASN A 162 4.98 -14.84 -16.31
CA ASN A 162 4.49 -15.02 -17.69
C ASN A 162 4.32 -13.68 -18.41
N LEU A 163 3.76 -12.67 -17.73
CA LEU A 163 3.63 -11.31 -18.25
C LEU A 163 4.99 -10.71 -18.59
N PHE A 164 5.96 -10.82 -17.67
CA PHE A 164 7.30 -10.31 -17.89
C PHE A 164 8.02 -11.05 -19.03
N LYS A 165 7.92 -12.38 -19.10
CA LYS A 165 8.48 -13.18 -20.22
C LYS A 165 7.88 -12.80 -21.57
N ARG A 166 6.58 -12.53 -21.62
CA ARG A 166 5.87 -12.15 -22.85
C ARG A 166 6.20 -10.72 -23.29
N PHE A 167 6.48 -9.82 -22.35
CA PHE A 167 6.76 -8.40 -22.62
C PHE A 167 8.00 -7.91 -21.85
N PRO A 168 9.21 -8.42 -22.19
CA PRO A 168 10.42 -8.10 -21.44
C PRO A 168 10.83 -6.61 -21.52
N GLY A 169 10.35 -5.88 -22.53
CA GLY A 169 10.55 -4.43 -22.67
C GLY A 169 9.59 -3.55 -21.86
N ASN A 170 8.55 -4.13 -21.24
CA ASN A 170 7.60 -3.37 -20.43
C ASN A 170 8.12 -3.21 -18.99
N HIS A 171 8.48 -1.99 -18.62
CA HIS A 171 9.03 -1.70 -17.29
C HIS A 171 8.05 -1.93 -16.13
N ALA A 172 6.74 -1.75 -16.33
CA ALA A 172 5.75 -2.03 -15.28
C ALA A 172 5.73 -3.52 -14.91
N PHE A 173 5.78 -4.40 -15.91
CA PHE A 173 5.85 -5.85 -15.67
C PHE A 173 7.22 -6.27 -15.12
N ARG A 174 8.30 -5.57 -15.48
CA ARG A 174 9.62 -5.77 -14.87
C ARG A 174 9.63 -5.42 -13.39
N PHE A 175 9.08 -4.27 -13.01
CA PHE A 175 8.96 -3.88 -11.61
C PHE A 175 8.09 -4.85 -10.83
N LEU A 176 6.95 -5.27 -11.39
CA LEU A 176 6.09 -6.28 -10.76
C LEU A 176 6.81 -7.62 -10.57
N HIS A 177 7.58 -8.08 -11.56
CA HIS A 177 8.41 -9.27 -11.43
C HIS A 177 9.48 -9.12 -10.33
N LEU A 178 10.10 -7.94 -10.24
CA LEU A 178 11.04 -7.62 -9.16
C LEU A 178 10.38 -7.61 -7.77
N VAL A 179 9.11 -7.21 -7.65
CA VAL A 179 8.35 -7.32 -6.38
C VAL A 179 8.32 -8.77 -5.91
N PHE A 180 7.88 -9.69 -6.77
CA PHE A 180 7.84 -11.11 -6.43
C PHE A 180 9.24 -11.70 -6.19
N ALA A 181 10.24 -11.31 -6.99
CA ALA A 181 11.61 -11.77 -6.80
C ALA A 181 12.14 -11.37 -5.43
N ARG A 182 11.88 -10.14 -4.97
CA ARG A 182 12.29 -9.67 -3.63
C ARG A 182 11.51 -10.33 -2.51
N GLU A 183 10.19 -10.46 -2.64
CA GLU A 183 9.34 -11.13 -1.63
C GLU A 183 9.81 -12.56 -1.34
N PHE A 184 10.25 -13.28 -2.37
CA PHE A 184 10.74 -14.66 -2.24
C PHE A 184 12.27 -14.78 -2.17
N ASN A 185 13.00 -13.68 -2.00
CA ASN A 185 14.47 -13.66 -1.93
C ASN A 185 15.17 -14.31 -3.13
N GLU A 186 14.66 -14.15 -4.34
CA GLU A 186 15.28 -14.62 -5.58
C GLU A 186 16.41 -13.69 -6.03
N PHE A 187 17.46 -13.61 -5.22
CA PHE A 187 18.49 -12.58 -5.33
C PHE A 187 19.17 -12.50 -6.70
N GLU A 188 19.46 -13.64 -7.34
CA GLU A 188 20.09 -13.67 -8.67
C GLU A 188 19.18 -13.03 -9.74
N GLU A 189 17.89 -13.38 -9.71
CA GLU A 189 16.88 -12.84 -10.62
C GLU A 189 16.62 -11.36 -10.33
N ALA A 190 16.55 -10.99 -9.04
CA ALA A 190 16.39 -9.61 -8.61
C ALA A 190 17.58 -8.74 -9.08
N SER A 191 18.82 -9.16 -8.84
CA SER A 191 20.03 -8.42 -9.26
C SER A 191 20.11 -8.28 -10.78
N LYS A 192 19.81 -9.35 -11.53
CA LYS A 192 19.80 -9.32 -13.00
C LYS A 192 18.86 -8.27 -13.57
N HIS A 193 17.67 -8.13 -12.98
CA HIS A 193 16.66 -7.19 -13.47
C HIS A 193 16.76 -5.80 -12.86
N GLN A 194 17.33 -5.67 -11.66
CA GLN A 194 17.71 -4.40 -11.06
C GLN A 194 18.79 -3.70 -11.90
N ALA A 195 19.80 -4.43 -12.39
CA ALA A 195 20.86 -3.86 -13.23
C ALA A 195 20.34 -3.13 -14.48
N VAL A 196 19.20 -3.56 -15.04
CA VAL A 196 18.56 -2.86 -16.17
C VAL A 196 17.98 -1.51 -15.74
N ILE A 197 17.41 -1.43 -14.53
CA ILE A 197 16.91 -0.19 -13.95
C ILE A 197 18.08 0.73 -13.60
N ASP A 198 19.10 0.20 -12.94
CA ASP A 198 20.29 0.97 -12.54
C ASP A 198 21.00 1.57 -13.76
N ALA A 199 21.10 0.81 -14.87
CA ALA A 199 21.67 1.30 -16.12
C ALA A 199 20.85 2.42 -16.78
N ALA A 200 19.53 2.44 -16.59
CA ALA A 200 18.67 3.55 -17.05
C ALA A 200 18.86 4.78 -16.16
N LEU A 201 18.88 4.60 -14.84
CA LEU A 201 19.12 5.67 -13.87
C LEU A 201 20.51 6.31 -14.04
N ALA A 202 21.54 5.51 -14.30
CA ALA A 202 22.89 6.01 -14.58
C ALA A 202 22.96 6.88 -15.85
N LYS A 203 22.00 6.76 -16.76
CA LYS A 203 21.84 7.62 -17.94
C LYS A 203 20.93 8.83 -17.71
N GLY A 204 20.40 8.99 -16.50
CA GLY A 204 19.46 10.05 -16.13
C GLY A 204 18.01 9.79 -16.54
N ASP A 205 17.65 8.57 -16.96
CA ASP A 205 16.26 8.23 -17.28
C ASP A 205 15.47 7.92 -16.00
N LEU A 206 14.90 8.97 -15.39
CA LEU A 206 14.02 8.85 -14.22
C LEU A 206 12.57 8.47 -14.59
N GLU A 207 12.20 8.60 -15.86
CA GLU A 207 10.82 8.34 -16.31
C GLU A 207 10.46 6.85 -16.23
N ILE A 208 11.47 5.97 -16.29
CA ILE A 208 11.30 4.55 -16.00
C ILE A 208 10.64 4.29 -14.64
N LEU A 209 10.94 5.12 -13.62
CA LEU A 209 10.44 4.94 -12.26
C LEU A 209 8.93 5.17 -12.15
N ARG A 210 8.31 5.94 -13.07
CA ARG A 210 6.85 6.14 -13.12
C ARG A 210 6.06 4.85 -13.34
N LYS A 211 6.75 3.78 -13.76
CA LYS A 211 6.17 2.45 -13.96
C LYS A 211 6.29 1.56 -12.71
N ASP A 212 6.89 2.05 -11.63
CA ASP A 212 7.01 1.34 -10.36
C ASP A 212 5.87 1.69 -9.39
N ASN A 213 5.61 0.78 -8.46
CA ASN A 213 4.64 0.96 -7.39
C ASN A 213 5.26 1.73 -6.22
N PRO A 214 4.64 2.83 -5.74
CA PRO A 214 5.25 3.68 -4.71
C PRO A 214 5.68 2.93 -3.45
N PHE A 215 4.90 1.94 -2.99
CA PHE A 215 5.26 1.15 -1.79
C PHE A 215 6.41 0.19 -2.03
N TYR A 216 6.37 -0.56 -3.14
CA TYR A 216 7.44 -1.50 -3.44
C TYR A 216 8.73 -0.82 -3.90
N HIS A 217 8.64 0.40 -4.42
CA HIS A 217 9.78 1.22 -4.81
C HIS A 217 10.73 1.46 -3.64
N LEU A 218 10.19 1.75 -2.45
CA LEU A 218 10.97 2.00 -1.22
C LEU A 218 11.86 0.81 -0.83
N HIS A 219 11.48 -0.42 -1.20
CA HIS A 219 12.20 -1.64 -0.81
C HIS A 219 13.54 -1.83 -1.54
N TRP A 220 13.83 -1.02 -2.55
CA TRP A 220 15.07 -1.07 -3.30
C TRP A 220 15.69 0.31 -3.54
N CYS A 221 14.89 1.38 -3.54
CA CYS A 221 15.38 2.73 -3.74
C CYS A 221 15.58 3.48 -2.40
N GLY A 222 16.84 3.66 -2.01
CA GLY A 222 17.20 4.52 -0.87
C GLY A 222 17.20 6.02 -1.20
N ASN A 223 17.18 6.39 -2.48
CA ASN A 223 17.24 7.78 -2.90
C ASN A 223 15.87 8.45 -2.73
N GLU A 224 15.75 9.35 -1.76
CA GLU A 224 14.50 10.03 -1.45
C GLU A 224 13.97 10.91 -2.59
N ASP A 225 14.86 11.47 -3.42
CA ASP A 225 14.46 12.22 -4.63
C ASP A 225 13.80 11.31 -5.67
N HIS A 226 14.28 10.08 -5.82
CA HIS A 226 13.74 9.13 -6.80
C HIS A 226 12.36 8.61 -6.38
N ASN A 227 12.10 8.51 -5.08
CA ASN A 227 10.84 7.99 -4.55
C ASN A 227 9.62 8.74 -5.10
N ARG A 228 9.74 10.04 -5.38
CA ARG A 228 8.62 10.85 -5.91
C ARG A 228 8.22 10.51 -7.36
N TYR A 229 9.05 9.77 -8.08
CA TYR A 229 8.77 9.36 -9.45
C TYR A 229 7.95 8.08 -9.53
N ALA A 230 7.88 7.27 -8.48
CA ALA A 230 7.10 6.03 -8.46
C ALA A 230 5.60 6.33 -8.37
N THR A 231 4.90 6.33 -9.52
CA THR A 231 3.53 6.87 -9.62
C THR A 231 2.53 5.91 -10.27
N ILE A 232 2.83 4.61 -10.43
CA ILE A 232 1.87 3.70 -11.11
C ILE A 232 0.54 3.66 -10.34
N GLY A 233 -0.58 3.70 -11.07
CA GLY A 233 -1.91 3.68 -10.47
C GLY A 233 -2.35 5.01 -9.84
N THR A 234 -1.56 6.07 -9.96
CA THR A 234 -1.90 7.41 -9.48
C THR A 234 -2.15 8.38 -10.63
N THR A 235 -2.82 9.50 -10.37
CA THR A 235 -3.07 10.57 -11.34
C THR A 235 -2.43 11.86 -10.84
N PRO A 236 -1.64 12.59 -11.65
CA PRO A 236 -1.02 13.84 -11.22
C PRO A 236 -1.97 14.78 -10.50
N LEU A 237 -1.53 15.29 -9.36
CA LEU A 237 -2.32 16.21 -8.54
C LEU A 237 -2.62 17.50 -9.33
N ASN A 238 -3.87 17.96 -9.30
CA ASN A 238 -4.28 19.22 -9.93
C ASN A 238 -4.31 20.35 -8.87
N PRO A 239 -3.44 21.37 -8.96
CA PRO A 239 -3.40 22.49 -8.01
C PRO A 239 -4.72 23.26 -7.89
N GLU A 240 -5.51 23.35 -8.97
CA GLU A 240 -6.82 24.02 -8.94
C GLU A 240 -7.81 23.27 -8.05
N ARG A 241 -7.74 21.93 -8.01
CA ARG A 241 -8.58 21.11 -7.12
C ARG A 241 -8.20 21.29 -5.65
N VAL A 242 -6.90 21.40 -5.37
CA VAL A 242 -6.39 21.70 -4.03
C VAL A 242 -6.91 23.07 -3.56
N ALA A 243 -6.77 24.09 -4.42
CA ALA A 243 -7.29 25.43 -4.12
C ALA A 243 -8.82 25.42 -3.95
N PHE A 244 -9.55 24.70 -4.80
CA PHE A 244 -11.00 24.55 -4.70
C PHE A 244 -11.43 23.93 -3.36
N ARG A 245 -10.76 22.86 -2.91
CA ARG A 245 -11.01 22.23 -1.59
C ARG A 245 -10.82 23.22 -0.46
N ARG A 246 -9.68 23.92 -0.44
CA ARG A 246 -9.31 24.82 0.65
C ARG A 246 -10.20 26.07 0.75
N ASN A 247 -10.86 26.43 -0.35
CA ASN A 247 -11.83 27.54 -0.41
C ASN A 247 -13.29 27.09 -0.20
N GLN A 248 -13.56 25.80 0.03
CA GLN A 248 -14.92 25.36 0.33
C GLN A 248 -15.41 25.97 1.65
N PRO A 249 -16.66 26.46 1.72
CA PRO A 249 -17.27 26.83 2.99
C PRO A 249 -17.23 25.65 3.97
N HIS A 250 -16.85 25.95 5.21
CA HIS A 250 -16.75 24.95 6.27
C HIS A 250 -17.32 25.49 7.58
N SER A 251 -18.16 24.70 8.23
CA SER A 251 -18.80 25.08 9.49
C SER A 251 -18.03 24.47 10.65
N TRP A 252 -17.21 25.27 11.34
CA TRP A 252 -16.40 24.84 12.47
C TRP A 252 -17.22 24.72 13.76
N SER A 253 -16.87 23.75 14.61
CA SER A 253 -17.43 23.59 15.96
C SER A 253 -16.42 23.92 17.07
N ASN A 254 -16.88 23.93 18.31
CA ASN A 254 -16.02 24.09 19.49
C ASN A 254 -15.05 22.92 19.65
N LYS A 255 -15.52 21.68 19.42
CA LYS A 255 -14.66 20.50 19.35
C LYS A 255 -14.07 20.36 17.94
N ILE A 256 -12.83 19.92 17.83
CA ILE A 256 -12.19 19.60 16.55
C ILE A 256 -12.61 18.19 16.14
N ARG A 257 -13.21 18.05 14.95
CA ARG A 257 -13.66 16.77 14.40
C ARG A 257 -12.57 16.16 13.54
N ILE A 258 -12.07 15.00 13.96
CA ILE A 258 -11.00 14.27 13.29
C ILE A 258 -11.61 13.05 12.59
N GLY A 259 -11.32 12.90 11.30
CA GLY A 259 -11.67 11.73 10.52
C GLY A 259 -10.43 10.90 10.21
N TYR A 260 -10.35 9.66 10.71
CA TYR A 260 -9.30 8.71 10.33
C TYR A 260 -9.81 7.76 9.25
N MET A 261 -9.14 7.63 8.10
CA MET A 261 -9.51 6.68 7.04
C MET A 261 -8.53 5.52 6.95
N SER A 262 -9.04 4.29 7.01
CA SER A 262 -8.21 3.09 6.89
C SER A 262 -8.99 1.81 6.59
N SER A 263 -8.31 0.85 5.95
CA SER A 263 -8.77 -0.55 5.88
C SER A 263 -8.20 -1.43 6.99
N ASP A 264 -7.53 -0.83 7.97
CA ASP A 264 -6.72 -1.55 8.95
C ASP A 264 -7.28 -1.45 10.37
N PHE A 265 -8.54 -1.04 10.53
CA PHE A 265 -9.21 -0.92 11.84
C PHE A 265 -9.66 -2.30 12.37
N TRP A 266 -8.69 -3.17 12.61
CA TRP A 266 -8.83 -4.48 13.24
C TRP A 266 -7.54 -4.86 13.99
N ASP A 267 -7.68 -5.58 15.09
CA ASP A 267 -6.66 -5.72 16.13
C ASP A 267 -5.33 -6.40 15.72
N ARG A 268 -5.34 -7.32 14.77
CA ARG A 268 -4.09 -8.01 14.36
C ARG A 268 -3.30 -7.27 13.27
N HIS A 269 -3.77 -6.13 12.77
CA HIS A 269 -2.99 -5.32 11.83
C HIS A 269 -1.91 -4.50 12.53
N ALA A 270 -0.76 -4.32 11.86
CA ALA A 270 0.36 -3.52 12.38
C ALA A 270 -0.06 -2.11 12.81
N THR A 271 -0.92 -1.44 12.03
CA THR A 271 -1.46 -0.11 12.36
C THR A 271 -2.14 -0.07 13.73
N MET A 272 -2.95 -1.07 14.08
CA MET A 272 -3.66 -1.05 15.37
C MET A 272 -2.76 -1.39 16.55
N LYS A 273 -1.70 -2.19 16.34
CA LYS A 273 -0.64 -2.39 17.35
C LYS A 273 0.14 -1.11 17.71
N LEU A 274 0.00 -0.06 16.89
CA LEU A 274 0.62 1.25 17.08
C LEU A 274 -0.41 2.27 17.58
N LEU A 275 -1.56 2.34 16.90
CA LEU A 275 -2.50 3.45 16.99
C LEU A 275 -3.64 3.23 18.00
N GLN A 276 -3.97 1.99 18.35
CA GLN A 276 -5.20 1.67 19.10
C GLN A 276 -5.34 2.53 20.37
N ARG A 277 -4.31 2.57 21.21
CA ARG A 277 -4.34 3.38 22.43
C ARG A 277 -4.53 4.88 22.19
N ILE A 278 -4.02 5.44 21.09
CA ILE A 278 -4.22 6.87 20.75
C ILE A 278 -5.69 7.17 20.50
N LEU A 279 -6.40 6.29 19.77
CA LEU A 279 -7.82 6.45 19.48
C LEU A 279 -8.67 6.46 20.76
N GLU A 280 -8.26 5.71 21.78
CA GLU A 280 -8.94 5.68 23.09
C GLU A 280 -8.65 6.88 23.98
N LEU A 281 -7.52 7.56 23.74
CA LEU A 281 -6.97 8.60 24.61
C LEU A 281 -7.41 10.00 24.25
N HIS A 282 -7.82 10.24 23.00
CA HIS A 282 -8.26 11.56 22.56
C HIS A 282 -9.22 12.22 23.55
N ASP A 283 -8.93 13.46 23.91
CA ASP A 283 -9.71 14.28 24.83
C ASP A 283 -11.09 14.53 24.23
N LYS A 284 -12.09 13.86 24.79
CA LYS A 284 -13.48 13.91 24.30
C LYS A 284 -14.14 15.27 24.50
N ASP A 285 -13.59 16.15 25.32
CA ASP A 285 -14.09 17.51 25.52
C ASP A 285 -13.56 18.48 24.46
N ARG A 286 -12.41 18.17 23.86
CA ARG A 286 -11.77 18.97 22.80
C ARG A 286 -11.92 18.36 21.40
N PHE A 287 -12.08 17.06 21.28
CA PHE A 287 -12.09 16.33 20.02
C PHE A 287 -13.29 15.41 19.85
N GLU A 288 -13.77 15.29 18.60
CA GLU A 288 -14.72 14.24 18.18
C GLU A 288 -14.05 13.37 17.10
N VAL A 289 -13.89 12.08 17.39
CA VAL A 289 -13.16 11.15 16.53
C VAL A 289 -14.14 10.26 15.74
N THR A 290 -13.99 10.27 14.41
CA THR A 290 -14.73 9.40 13.48
C THR A 290 -13.76 8.56 12.65
N LEU A 291 -14.02 7.25 12.55
CA LEU A 291 -13.22 6.30 11.81
C LEU A 291 -13.98 5.90 10.55
N PHE A 292 -13.49 6.33 9.38
CA PHE A 292 -14.00 5.92 8.08
C PHE A 292 -13.33 4.59 7.69
N CYS A 293 -14.02 3.51 8.00
CA CYS A 293 -13.50 2.15 7.96
C CYS A 293 -13.85 1.47 6.64
N HIS A 294 -12.85 1.02 5.89
CA HIS A 294 -13.04 0.12 4.74
C HIS A 294 -12.29 -1.20 4.92
N THR A 295 -12.16 -1.67 6.16
CA THR A 295 -11.62 -2.99 6.50
C THR A 295 -12.50 -4.09 5.90
N GLY A 296 -11.89 -5.05 5.21
CA GLY A 296 -12.60 -6.18 4.61
C GLY A 296 -13.31 -7.07 5.65
N PRO A 297 -14.49 -7.64 5.34
CA PRO A 297 -15.23 -8.53 6.25
C PRO A 297 -14.43 -9.74 6.76
N GLU A 298 -13.50 -10.25 5.97
CA GLU A 298 -12.61 -11.36 6.30
C GLU A 298 -11.70 -11.05 7.51
N HIS A 299 -11.28 -9.79 7.65
CA HIS A 299 -10.49 -9.34 8.78
C HIS A 299 -11.37 -9.12 10.01
N LEU A 300 -12.54 -8.49 9.81
CA LEU A 300 -13.48 -8.20 10.90
C LEU A 300 -14.05 -9.46 11.54
N LYS A 301 -14.19 -10.56 10.79
CA LYS A 301 -14.64 -11.86 11.31
C LYS A 301 -13.75 -12.40 12.45
N HIS A 302 -12.47 -12.03 12.46
CA HIS A 302 -11.48 -12.50 13.42
C HIS A 302 -11.01 -11.41 14.39
N ASN A 303 -11.67 -10.25 14.39
CA ASN A 303 -11.39 -9.18 15.32
C ASN A 303 -12.06 -9.48 16.67
N GLU A 304 -11.27 -9.53 17.73
CA GLU A 304 -11.72 -9.85 19.09
C GLU A 304 -11.84 -8.59 19.97
N THR A 305 -11.14 -7.53 19.59
CA THR A 305 -11.13 -6.26 20.34
C THR A 305 -12.45 -5.48 20.23
N ASP A 306 -12.92 -4.91 21.34
CA ASP A 306 -14.03 -3.97 21.36
C ASP A 306 -13.64 -2.63 20.71
N ARG A 307 -14.26 -2.36 19.56
CA ARG A 307 -13.99 -1.20 18.71
C ARG A 307 -14.77 0.05 19.14
N SER A 308 -15.72 -0.08 20.08
CA SER A 308 -16.59 1.03 20.53
C SER A 308 -15.81 2.16 21.21
N ARG A 309 -14.61 1.85 21.73
CA ARG A 309 -13.76 2.79 22.45
C ARG A 309 -12.90 3.68 21.53
N TRP A 310 -12.81 3.36 20.24
CA TRP A 310 -11.93 4.07 19.30
C TRP A 310 -12.53 5.38 18.77
N GLY A 311 -13.85 5.55 18.88
CA GLY A 311 -14.59 6.65 18.27
C GLY A 311 -15.80 6.14 17.48
N ARG A 312 -16.47 7.04 16.76
CA ARG A 312 -17.60 6.66 15.90
C ARG A 312 -17.06 5.96 14.65
N ILE A 313 -17.44 4.70 14.43
CA ILE A 313 -17.03 3.96 13.23
C ILE A 313 -18.11 4.09 12.15
N VAL A 314 -17.69 4.53 10.98
CA VAL A 314 -18.51 4.63 9.77
C VAL A 314 -17.96 3.64 8.76
N ASP A 315 -18.73 2.61 8.43
CA ASP A 315 -18.35 1.62 7.42
C ASP A 315 -18.54 2.20 6.02
N ILE A 316 -17.43 2.31 5.29
CA ILE A 316 -17.35 2.75 3.91
C ILE A 316 -16.79 1.64 2.99
N HIS A 317 -16.77 0.39 3.46
CA HIS A 317 -16.41 -0.75 2.63
C HIS A 317 -17.31 -0.85 1.40
N GLY A 318 -16.72 -1.01 0.21
CA GLY A 318 -17.43 -1.07 -1.06
C GLY A 318 -18.04 0.25 -1.56
N TYR A 319 -17.91 1.37 -0.84
CA TYR A 319 -18.38 2.68 -1.28
C TYR A 319 -17.54 3.20 -2.45
N SER A 320 -18.13 3.98 -3.35
CA SER A 320 -17.38 4.76 -4.32
C SER A 320 -16.75 5.99 -3.65
N ASP A 321 -15.72 6.59 -4.25
CA ASP A 321 -15.09 7.80 -3.70
C ASP A 321 -16.09 8.97 -3.55
N GLN A 322 -17.10 9.05 -4.42
CA GLN A 322 -18.18 10.04 -4.31
C GLN A 322 -19.13 9.76 -3.14
N ALA A 323 -19.46 8.50 -2.88
CA ALA A 323 -20.24 8.12 -1.71
C ALA A 323 -19.46 8.39 -0.41
N VAL A 324 -18.15 8.14 -0.41
CA VAL A 324 -17.27 8.52 0.71
C VAL A 324 -17.30 10.02 0.94
N LEU A 325 -17.16 10.84 -0.12
CA LEU A 325 -17.26 12.30 -0.01
C LEU A 325 -18.58 12.74 0.63
N ALA A 326 -19.72 12.20 0.18
CA ALA A 326 -21.03 12.55 0.73
C ALA A 326 -21.09 12.27 2.25
N VAL A 327 -20.70 11.07 2.67
CA VAL A 327 -20.74 10.70 4.09
C VAL A 327 -19.74 11.50 4.92
N VAL A 328 -18.51 11.72 4.45
CA VAL A 328 -17.55 12.57 5.19
C VAL A 328 -18.11 13.99 5.38
N ARG A 329 -18.82 14.53 4.40
CA ARG A 329 -19.45 15.86 4.49
C ARG A 329 -20.64 15.89 5.45
N GLU A 330 -21.40 14.81 5.58
CA GLU A 330 -22.45 14.69 6.60
C GLU A 330 -21.88 14.76 8.02
N HIS A 331 -20.68 14.20 8.22
CA HIS A 331 -19.96 14.27 9.50
C HIS A 331 -19.22 15.60 9.72
N ASN A 332 -19.14 16.47 8.70
CA ASN A 332 -18.52 17.79 8.74
C ASN A 332 -17.11 17.78 9.36
N ILE A 333 -16.28 16.83 8.93
CA ILE A 333 -14.93 16.62 9.45
C ILE A 333 -14.03 17.85 9.23
N ASP A 334 -13.30 18.26 10.27
CA ASP A 334 -12.37 19.40 10.22
C ASP A 334 -11.00 18.97 9.68
N ILE A 335 -10.50 17.83 10.14
CA ILE A 335 -9.21 17.28 9.74
C ILE A 335 -9.40 15.83 9.30
N MET A 336 -9.10 15.55 8.03
CA MET A 336 -9.12 14.20 7.48
C MET A 336 -7.71 13.63 7.44
N VAL A 337 -7.52 12.44 8.03
CA VAL A 337 -6.23 11.77 8.18
C VAL A 337 -6.21 10.47 7.37
N ASP A 338 -5.32 10.40 6.39
CA ASP A 338 -5.02 9.19 5.63
C ASP A 338 -4.06 8.30 6.43
N LEU A 339 -4.54 7.13 6.88
CA LEU A 339 -3.72 6.15 7.58
C LEU A 339 -3.05 5.12 6.66
N LYS A 340 -3.26 5.23 5.34
CA LYS A 340 -2.81 4.23 4.36
C LYS A 340 -1.67 4.70 3.49
N GLY A 341 -1.78 5.87 2.86
CA GLY A 341 -0.94 6.28 1.73
C GLY A 341 -0.93 5.22 0.63
N HIS A 342 0.20 4.95 -0.04
CA HIS A 342 0.27 4.01 -1.18
C HIS A 342 0.40 2.52 -0.81
N THR A 343 -0.10 2.12 0.37
CA THR A 343 -0.07 0.72 0.83
C THR A 343 -1.23 -0.12 0.26
N SER A 344 -1.23 -1.43 0.54
CA SER A 344 -2.31 -2.34 0.10
C SER A 344 -3.66 -1.94 0.69
N GLY A 345 -4.73 -2.05 -0.09
CA GLY A 345 -6.08 -1.64 0.31
C GLY A 345 -6.27 -0.12 0.47
N SER A 346 -5.36 0.68 -0.08
CA SER A 346 -5.44 2.15 0.00
C SER A 346 -6.68 2.72 -0.68
N ARG A 347 -7.21 3.78 -0.06
CA ARG A 347 -8.20 4.71 -0.64
C ARG A 347 -7.65 6.14 -0.70
N ALA A 348 -6.33 6.32 -0.73
CA ALA A 348 -5.70 7.65 -0.69
C ALA A 348 -6.21 8.57 -1.83
N THR A 349 -6.62 8.02 -2.98
CA THR A 349 -7.22 8.82 -4.07
C THR A 349 -8.51 9.54 -3.69
N ALA A 350 -9.24 9.09 -2.66
CA ALA A 350 -10.41 9.79 -2.14
C ALA A 350 -10.05 11.16 -1.57
N PHE A 351 -8.81 11.36 -1.09
CA PHE A 351 -8.33 12.67 -0.60
C PHE A 351 -8.15 13.69 -1.73
N ASN A 352 -8.15 13.28 -3.00
CA ASN A 352 -8.21 14.22 -4.13
C ASN A 352 -9.61 14.83 -4.35
N LEU A 353 -10.60 14.42 -3.55
CA LEU A 353 -11.90 15.07 -3.40
C LEU A 353 -11.86 16.02 -2.20
N PRO A 354 -12.73 17.05 -2.14
CA PRO A 354 -12.74 17.97 -1.01
C PRO A 354 -13.40 17.30 0.21
N LEU A 355 -12.71 16.40 0.91
CA LEU A 355 -13.24 15.68 2.07
C LEU A 355 -13.34 16.60 3.30
N ALA A 356 -12.27 17.33 3.62
CA ALA A 356 -12.17 18.24 4.75
C ALA A 356 -11.32 19.48 4.41
N PRO A 357 -11.39 20.58 5.18
CA PRO A 357 -10.55 21.75 4.95
C PRO A 357 -9.05 21.48 5.21
N VAL A 358 -8.72 20.47 6.01
CA VAL A 358 -7.34 20.00 6.23
C VAL A 358 -7.22 18.51 5.93
N HIS A 359 -6.24 18.15 5.10
CA HIS A 359 -5.87 16.76 4.80
C HIS A 359 -4.48 16.43 5.34
N VAL A 360 -4.32 15.28 5.98
CA VAL A 360 -3.07 14.87 6.64
C VAL A 360 -2.73 13.44 6.26
N GLY A 361 -1.50 13.20 5.81
CA GLY A 361 -0.93 11.86 5.71
C GLY A 361 -0.30 11.46 7.03
N TRP A 362 -0.74 10.35 7.62
CA TRP A 362 -0.07 9.81 8.80
C TRP A 362 -0.18 8.29 8.94
N LEU A 363 1.01 7.73 9.09
CA LEU A 363 1.42 6.44 9.62
C LEU A 363 1.64 5.34 8.59
N GLY A 364 0.63 4.89 7.84
CA GLY A 364 0.77 3.66 7.05
C GLY A 364 1.83 3.69 5.95
N PHE A 365 2.06 4.85 5.32
CA PHE A 365 3.03 4.99 4.23
C PHE A 365 4.27 5.80 4.67
N PRO A 366 5.48 5.21 4.59
CA PRO A 366 6.70 5.83 5.09
C PRO A 366 7.39 6.69 4.00
N GLY A 367 6.74 7.79 3.60
CA GLY A 367 7.25 8.74 2.62
C GLY A 367 6.19 9.73 2.13
N SER A 368 6.53 10.55 1.13
CA SER A 368 5.54 11.45 0.47
C SER A 368 4.51 10.62 -0.27
N THR A 369 3.23 10.90 -0.04
CA THR A 369 2.13 10.21 -0.71
C THR A 369 1.88 10.89 -2.05
N VAL A 370 2.74 10.56 -3.02
CA VAL A 370 2.77 11.19 -4.34
C VAL A 370 1.38 11.25 -4.98
N ASN A 371 1.07 12.38 -5.63
CA ASN A 371 -0.18 12.58 -6.37
C ASN A 371 -1.47 12.54 -5.53
N ILE A 372 -1.37 12.70 -4.22
CA ILE A 372 -2.52 12.81 -3.30
C ILE A 372 -2.55 14.22 -2.65
N ASP A 373 -3.72 14.84 -2.61
CA ASP A 373 -3.98 16.14 -1.98
C ASP A 373 -3.93 16.02 -0.45
N LEU A 374 -2.73 16.15 0.10
CA LEU A 374 -2.44 16.19 1.53
C LEU A 374 -1.75 17.52 1.86
N ASP A 375 -2.27 18.23 2.86
CA ASP A 375 -1.68 19.48 3.33
C ASP A 375 -0.44 19.22 4.18
N TYR A 376 -0.49 18.18 5.02
CA TYR A 376 0.56 17.83 5.96
C TYR A 376 0.95 16.35 5.90
N VAL A 377 2.21 16.07 6.25
CA VAL A 377 2.69 14.74 6.62
C VAL A 377 3.17 14.80 8.07
N ILE A 378 2.69 13.89 8.91
CA ILE A 378 3.13 13.76 10.30
C ILE A 378 4.38 12.89 10.36
N GLY A 379 5.44 13.45 10.93
CA GLY A 379 6.74 12.80 11.11
C GLY A 379 7.43 13.27 12.39
N ASP A 380 8.74 13.09 12.45
CA ASP A 380 9.62 13.67 13.47
C ASP A 380 10.93 14.14 12.80
N HIS A 381 11.83 14.69 13.60
CA HIS A 381 13.10 15.24 13.10
C HIS A 381 14.04 14.22 12.46
N SER A 382 13.88 12.93 12.78
CA SER A 382 14.69 11.84 12.21
C SER A 382 14.12 11.41 10.86
N VAL A 383 12.81 11.17 10.76
CA VAL A 383 12.20 10.68 9.51
C VAL A 383 11.94 11.78 8.48
N LEU A 384 11.73 13.03 8.92
CA LEU A 384 11.51 14.19 8.07
C LEU A 384 12.57 15.28 8.31
N PRO A 385 13.88 15.02 8.12
CA PRO A 385 14.91 16.03 8.34
C PRO A 385 14.77 17.20 7.35
N GLU A 386 15.40 18.35 7.64
CA GLU A 386 15.35 19.53 6.77
C GLU A 386 15.73 19.23 5.30
N VAL A 387 16.74 18.37 5.11
CA VAL A 387 17.21 17.96 3.77
C VAL A 387 16.15 17.22 2.95
N ALA A 388 15.11 16.67 3.59
CA ALA A 388 14.05 15.95 2.91
C ALA A 388 12.98 16.87 2.31
N LYS A 389 12.85 18.13 2.77
CA LYS A 389 11.79 19.07 2.35
C LYS A 389 11.59 19.16 0.82
N PRO A 390 12.64 19.20 -0.02
CA PRO A 390 12.46 19.27 -1.49
C PRO A 390 11.75 18.06 -2.12
N PHE A 391 11.68 16.93 -1.41
CA PHE A 391 11.12 15.67 -1.93
C PHE A 391 9.65 15.44 -1.54
N TYR A 392 9.05 16.39 -0.83
CA TYR A 392 7.67 16.33 -0.35
C TYR A 392 6.89 17.54 -0.84
N HIS A 393 5.64 17.33 -1.29
CA HIS A 393 4.71 18.43 -1.49
C HIS A 393 3.96 18.77 -0.20
N GLU A 394 3.80 17.79 0.69
CA GLU A 394 3.20 17.97 2.01
C GLU A 394 4.06 18.86 2.91
N LYS A 395 3.41 19.65 3.77
CA LYS A 395 4.10 20.38 4.82
C LYS A 395 4.40 19.47 6.00
N PHE A 396 5.57 19.65 6.58
CA PHE A 396 6.00 18.81 7.69
C PHE A 396 5.27 19.22 8.96
N CYS A 397 4.67 18.26 9.63
CA CYS A 397 4.27 18.38 11.03
C CYS A 397 5.16 17.44 11.84
N ARG A 398 6.19 17.97 12.49
CA ARG A 398 7.12 17.15 13.26
C ARG A 398 6.71 17.07 14.72
N LEU A 399 6.46 15.85 15.18
CA LEU A 399 6.36 15.54 16.59
C LEU A 399 7.77 15.57 17.22
N PRO A 400 7.88 15.94 18.51
CA PRO A 400 9.18 16.24 19.12
C PRO A 400 10.05 14.99 19.37
N GLU A 401 9.46 13.81 19.56
CA GLU A 401 10.17 12.62 20.03
C GLU A 401 10.17 11.48 19.02
N SER A 402 9.00 11.06 18.56
CA SER A 402 8.80 10.04 17.52
C SER A 402 7.49 10.33 16.78
N TYR A 403 7.43 10.02 15.50
CA TYR A 403 6.19 10.07 14.70
C TYR A 403 5.29 8.84 14.90
N GLN A 404 5.88 7.74 15.36
CA GLN A 404 5.23 6.45 15.49
C GLN A 404 4.73 6.28 16.93
N PRO A 405 3.41 6.16 17.15
CA PRO A 405 2.87 5.76 18.44
C PRO A 405 3.12 4.26 18.63
N ASN A 406 3.24 3.82 19.87
CA ASN A 406 3.35 2.40 20.18
C ASN A 406 2.44 2.09 21.36
N ASP A 407 1.42 1.26 21.14
CA ASP A 407 0.44 0.93 22.15
C ASP A 407 1.09 0.12 23.30
N PRO A 408 1.15 0.66 24.53
CA PRO A 408 1.70 -0.06 25.67
C PRO A 408 0.66 -0.91 26.41
N MET A 409 -0.63 -0.71 26.16
CA MET A 409 -1.75 -1.28 26.92
C MET A 409 -2.26 -2.59 26.31
N HIS A 410 -2.37 -2.66 24.98
CA HIS A 410 -2.88 -3.83 24.27
C HIS A 410 -1.77 -4.72 23.72
N ARG A 411 -0.52 -4.24 23.76
CA ARG A 411 0.64 -5.05 23.39
C ARG A 411 0.97 -6.03 24.51
N PRO A 412 1.12 -7.34 24.22
CA PRO A 412 1.39 -8.32 25.25
C PRO A 412 2.76 -8.05 25.89
N LYS A 413 2.87 -8.32 27.20
CA LYS A 413 4.15 -8.28 27.89
C LYS A 413 4.92 -9.57 27.58
N PRO A 414 6.23 -9.51 27.28
CA PRO A 414 6.98 -10.72 26.96
C PRO A 414 7.04 -11.66 28.18
N ARG A 415 6.64 -12.91 27.97
CA ARG A 415 6.79 -14.04 28.88
C ARG A 415 8.18 -14.64 28.71
N ALA A 416 8.72 -15.21 29.80
CA ALA A 416 10.02 -15.86 29.78
C ALA A 416 9.99 -17.11 28.89
N VAL A 417 10.93 -17.19 27.96
CA VAL A 417 11.18 -18.35 27.08
C VAL A 417 12.68 -18.64 27.04
N THR A 418 13.06 -19.91 26.96
CA THR A 418 14.48 -20.31 26.87
C THR A 418 14.92 -20.44 25.42
N ARG A 419 16.24 -20.32 25.19
CA ARG A 419 16.81 -20.56 23.86
C ARG A 419 16.60 -22.01 23.43
N GLU A 420 16.76 -22.97 24.34
CA GLU A 420 16.44 -24.38 24.09
C GLU A 420 15.01 -24.60 23.54
N GLN A 421 13.99 -23.98 24.15
CA GLN A 421 12.59 -24.08 23.69
C GLN A 421 12.40 -23.58 22.25
N LEU A 422 13.26 -22.67 21.81
CA LEU A 422 13.24 -22.04 20.49
C LEU A 422 14.23 -22.70 19.51
N GLY A 423 14.93 -23.75 19.93
CA GLY A 423 15.94 -24.44 19.11
C GLY A 423 17.20 -23.60 18.87
N LEU A 424 17.53 -22.69 19.79
CA LEU A 424 18.66 -21.79 19.71
C LEU A 424 19.84 -22.27 20.58
N PRO A 425 21.09 -21.98 20.19
CA PRO A 425 22.26 -22.32 20.99
C PRO A 425 22.37 -21.43 22.23
N GLU A 426 22.71 -22.03 23.38
CA GLU A 426 22.93 -21.31 24.65
C GLU A 426 24.29 -20.59 24.68
N ASP A 427 25.29 -21.09 23.96
CA ASP A 427 26.69 -20.68 24.02
C ASP A 427 27.16 -19.82 22.83
N ALA A 428 26.25 -19.34 21.99
CA ALA A 428 26.56 -18.46 20.86
C ALA A 428 25.78 -17.14 20.93
N PHE A 429 26.37 -16.09 20.36
CA PHE A 429 25.71 -14.78 20.24
C PHE A 429 24.61 -14.80 19.17
N ILE A 430 23.41 -14.30 19.45
CA ILE A 430 22.27 -14.40 18.54
C ILE A 430 21.92 -13.04 17.94
N PHE A 431 22.26 -12.85 16.67
CA PHE A 431 21.68 -11.79 15.85
C PHE A 431 20.28 -12.21 15.37
N ALA A 432 19.28 -11.35 15.48
CA ALA A 432 17.92 -11.68 15.04
C ALA A 432 17.33 -10.65 14.06
N SER A 433 16.66 -11.13 13.00
CA SER A 433 15.88 -10.27 12.12
C SER A 433 14.53 -10.89 11.80
N PHE A 434 13.47 -10.21 12.23
CA PHE A 434 12.08 -10.62 12.02
C PHE A 434 11.35 -9.73 11.02
N ASN A 435 12.11 -8.99 10.22
CA ASN A 435 11.61 -8.17 9.14
C ASN A 435 10.97 -9.00 8.03
N GLY A 436 10.03 -8.40 7.30
CA GLY A 436 9.46 -9.02 6.10
C GLY A 436 10.56 -9.37 5.10
N ASN A 437 10.49 -10.58 4.52
CA ASN A 437 11.58 -11.13 3.72
C ASN A 437 12.01 -10.25 2.53
N ARG A 438 11.10 -9.48 1.93
CA ARG A 438 11.39 -8.47 0.89
C ARG A 438 12.35 -7.35 1.30
N LYS A 439 12.51 -7.09 2.60
CA LYS A 439 13.45 -6.07 3.13
C LYS A 439 14.89 -6.60 3.18
N ILE A 440 15.08 -7.91 3.06
CA ILE A 440 16.41 -8.54 3.03
C ILE A 440 16.92 -8.47 1.58
N THR A 441 17.67 -7.42 1.28
CA THR A 441 18.30 -7.18 -0.03
C THR A 441 19.61 -7.96 -0.19
N PRO A 442 20.17 -8.08 -1.41
CA PRO A 442 21.51 -8.64 -1.58
C PRO A 442 22.57 -7.94 -0.72
N GLU A 443 22.52 -6.60 -0.63
CA GLU A 443 23.44 -5.77 0.17
C GLU A 443 23.39 -6.13 1.67
N VAL A 444 22.17 -6.31 2.20
CA VAL A 444 21.96 -6.76 3.59
C VAL A 444 22.55 -8.14 3.83
N VAL A 445 22.31 -9.10 2.93
CA VAL A 445 22.89 -10.46 3.07
C VAL A 445 24.42 -10.41 3.04
N HIS A 446 25.02 -9.62 2.15
CA HIS A 446 26.47 -9.47 2.10
C HIS A 446 27.04 -8.89 3.40
N SER A 447 26.40 -7.85 3.94
CA SER A 447 26.78 -7.25 5.22
C SER A 447 26.70 -8.26 6.37
N TRP A 448 25.58 -8.97 6.50
CA TRP A 448 25.42 -10.01 7.51
C TRP A 448 26.44 -11.16 7.35
N CYS A 449 26.82 -11.52 6.12
CA CYS A 449 27.90 -12.48 5.89
C CYS A 449 29.26 -11.96 6.38
N ARG A 450 29.57 -10.67 6.18
CA ARG A 450 30.81 -10.05 6.70
C ARG A 450 30.83 -10.05 8.22
N ILE A 451 29.70 -9.74 8.86
CA ILE A 451 29.54 -9.81 10.33
C ILE A 451 29.77 -11.24 10.83
N LEU A 452 29.06 -12.24 10.28
CA LEU A 452 29.14 -13.63 10.75
C LEU A 452 30.54 -14.26 10.58
N LYS A 453 31.32 -13.80 9.59
CA LYS A 453 32.72 -14.22 9.40
C LYS A 453 33.64 -13.66 10.48
N ARG A 454 33.38 -12.45 10.97
CA ARG A 454 34.16 -11.77 12.01
C ARG A 454 33.74 -12.23 13.42
N ALA A 455 32.43 -12.26 13.68
CA ALA A 455 31.85 -12.80 14.91
C ALA A 455 31.69 -14.33 14.81
N SER A 456 32.79 -15.06 15.01
CA SER A 456 32.87 -16.51 14.73
C SER A 456 31.95 -17.38 15.61
N ASN A 457 31.68 -16.97 16.86
CA ASN A 457 30.77 -17.64 17.79
C ASN A 457 29.39 -16.94 17.88
N SER A 458 28.73 -16.77 16.74
CA SER A 458 27.39 -16.15 16.68
C SER A 458 26.45 -16.95 15.79
N VAL A 459 25.15 -16.70 15.78
CA VAL A 459 24.21 -17.24 14.80
C VAL A 459 23.29 -16.11 14.33
N LEU A 460 22.73 -16.27 13.14
CA LEU A 460 21.72 -15.38 12.61
C LEU A 460 20.37 -16.09 12.61
N TRP A 461 19.43 -15.55 13.38
CA TRP A 461 18.08 -16.05 13.52
C TRP A 461 17.10 -15.23 12.69
N LEU A 462 16.58 -15.82 11.61
CA LEU A 462 15.77 -15.13 10.62
C LEU A 462 14.34 -15.65 10.58
N MET A 463 13.39 -14.74 10.46
CA MET A 463 12.04 -15.13 10.08
C MET A 463 12.00 -15.43 8.57
N ALA A 464 11.49 -16.61 8.21
CA ALA A 464 11.20 -16.97 6.82
C ALA A 464 9.71 -17.32 6.70
N ASN A 465 9.00 -16.59 5.84
CA ASN A 465 7.55 -16.77 5.67
C ASN A 465 7.20 -18.12 5.03
N THR A 466 8.09 -18.67 4.19
CA THR A 466 7.84 -19.90 3.43
C THR A 466 9.11 -20.76 3.32
N PRO A 467 8.98 -22.08 3.06
CA PRO A 467 10.12 -22.96 2.77
C PRO A 467 10.97 -22.47 1.59
N ARG A 468 10.36 -21.74 0.65
CA ARG A 468 11.07 -21.15 -0.49
C ARG A 468 11.98 -19.99 -0.08
N ASN A 469 11.50 -19.10 0.78
CA ASN A 469 12.33 -18.04 1.36
C ASN A 469 13.55 -18.66 2.06
N GLN A 470 13.31 -19.68 2.88
CA GLN A 470 14.36 -20.41 3.58
C GLN A 470 15.39 -21.02 2.62
N ALA A 471 14.95 -21.70 1.56
CA ALA A 471 15.85 -22.30 0.56
C ALA A 471 16.71 -21.23 -0.16
N ASN A 472 16.09 -20.14 -0.57
CA ASN A 472 16.79 -19.07 -1.29
C ASN A 472 17.78 -18.30 -0.42
N LEU A 473 17.41 -17.99 0.83
CA LEU A 473 18.32 -17.39 1.82
C LEU A 473 19.48 -18.35 2.12
N SER A 474 19.20 -19.63 2.38
CA SER A 474 20.22 -20.64 2.65
C SER A 474 21.22 -20.76 1.50
N LYS A 475 20.75 -20.77 0.25
CA LYS A 475 21.60 -20.80 -0.95
C LYS A 475 22.58 -19.62 -0.95
N GLN A 476 22.14 -18.41 -0.62
CA GLN A 476 23.03 -17.25 -0.62
C GLN A 476 24.05 -17.25 0.52
N PHE A 477 23.63 -17.57 1.75
CA PHE A 477 24.57 -17.67 2.87
C PHE A 477 25.63 -18.75 2.62
N GLN A 478 25.23 -19.90 2.07
CA GLN A 478 26.16 -20.97 1.70
C GLN A 478 27.13 -20.54 0.58
N ALA A 479 26.63 -19.87 -0.46
CA ALA A 479 27.47 -19.33 -1.52
C ALA A 479 28.50 -18.30 -1.00
N ALA A 480 28.16 -17.57 0.06
CA ALA A 480 29.07 -16.64 0.75
C ALA A 480 30.02 -17.33 1.74
N GLY A 481 29.98 -18.66 1.88
CA GLY A 481 30.84 -19.44 2.77
C GLY A 481 30.38 -19.51 4.23
N ILE A 482 29.12 -19.16 4.52
CA ILE A 482 28.55 -19.28 5.86
C ILE A 482 27.98 -20.69 6.05
N SER A 483 28.38 -21.36 7.13
CA SER A 483 27.88 -22.68 7.48
C SER A 483 26.35 -22.66 7.68
N PRO A 484 25.59 -23.62 7.13
CA PRO A 484 24.13 -23.69 7.34
C PRO A 484 23.73 -23.73 8.82
N LYS A 485 24.57 -24.27 9.70
CA LYS A 485 24.32 -24.32 11.16
C LYS A 485 24.31 -22.93 11.82
N ARG A 486 24.87 -21.92 11.16
CA ARG A 486 24.94 -20.53 11.65
C ARG A 486 23.69 -19.72 11.29
N ILE A 487 22.80 -20.27 10.45
CA ILE A 487 21.57 -19.62 10.03
C ILE A 487 20.39 -20.44 10.56
N ILE A 488 19.64 -19.87 11.50
CA ILE A 488 18.48 -20.52 12.11
C ILE A 488 17.23 -19.82 11.57
N PHE A 489 16.24 -20.58 11.12
CA PHE A 489 15.00 -20.04 10.60
C PHE A 489 13.85 -20.25 11.57
N CYS A 490 12.95 -19.27 11.66
CA CYS A 490 11.67 -19.39 12.34
C CYS A 490 10.51 -18.96 11.44
N PRO A 491 9.31 -19.54 11.61
CA PRO A 491 8.11 -19.08 10.92
C PRO A 491 7.56 -17.79 11.54
N ARG A 492 6.48 -17.28 10.94
CA ARG A 492 5.58 -16.37 11.66
C ARG A 492 4.99 -17.09 12.86
N ALA A 493 4.88 -16.39 13.98
CA ALA A 493 4.32 -16.90 15.22
C ALA A 493 3.01 -16.16 15.55
N HIS A 494 2.25 -16.70 16.51
CA HIS A 494 1.21 -15.92 17.17
C HIS A 494 1.82 -14.68 17.82
N TYR A 495 1.01 -13.64 18.05
CA TYR A 495 1.57 -12.33 18.38
C TYR A 495 2.30 -12.34 19.72
N GLU A 496 1.74 -13.02 20.72
CA GLU A 496 2.30 -13.24 22.04
C GLU A 496 3.64 -13.97 21.94
N ASP A 497 3.66 -15.11 21.25
CA ASP A 497 4.89 -15.88 21.04
C ASP A 497 5.95 -15.08 20.27
N HIS A 498 5.53 -14.21 19.35
CA HIS A 498 6.43 -13.29 18.65
C HIS A 498 7.04 -12.24 19.59
N ILE A 499 6.31 -11.76 20.60
CA ILE A 499 6.84 -10.83 21.59
C ILE A 499 7.73 -11.55 22.61
N ASP A 500 7.36 -12.76 23.03
CA ASP A 500 8.15 -13.57 23.96
C ASP A 500 9.54 -13.89 23.40
N ARG A 501 9.57 -14.33 22.13
CA ARG A 501 10.81 -14.79 21.49
C ARG A 501 11.89 -13.72 21.36
N GLN A 502 11.54 -12.43 21.48
CA GLN A 502 12.48 -11.32 21.37
C GLN A 502 13.61 -11.43 22.40
N GLN A 503 13.27 -11.88 23.63
CA GLN A 503 14.22 -11.98 24.75
C GLN A 503 15.32 -13.01 24.53
N ALA A 504 15.08 -14.00 23.66
CA ALA A 504 16.01 -15.08 23.39
C ALA A 504 17.20 -14.65 22.52
N ALA A 505 17.07 -13.56 21.77
CA ALA A 505 18.14 -12.99 20.95
C ALA A 505 19.00 -11.98 21.75
N ASP A 506 20.22 -11.72 21.29
CA ASP A 506 21.12 -10.75 21.91
C ASP A 506 20.95 -9.36 21.30
N ILE A 507 20.87 -9.29 19.98
CA ILE A 507 20.63 -8.04 19.26
C ILE A 507 19.77 -8.26 18.02
N GLY A 508 18.80 -7.38 17.83
CA GLY A 508 18.07 -7.22 16.59
C GLY A 508 18.97 -6.58 15.54
N ILE A 509 19.04 -7.15 14.35
CA ILE A 509 19.84 -6.63 13.25
C ILE A 509 18.91 -6.16 12.13
N ASP A 510 18.90 -4.84 11.91
CA ASP A 510 17.91 -4.18 11.05
C ASP A 510 18.25 -4.30 9.55
N THR A 511 17.28 -3.99 8.70
CA THR A 511 17.41 -4.02 7.23
C THR A 511 17.44 -2.60 6.65
N PHE A 512 17.96 -2.48 5.43
CA PHE A 512 17.98 -1.24 4.64
C PHE A 512 17.79 -1.58 3.14
N PRO A 513 17.20 -0.69 2.33
CA PRO A 513 16.77 0.69 2.60
C PRO A 513 15.39 0.81 3.27
N VAL A 514 14.82 -0.29 3.77
CA VAL A 514 13.61 -0.24 4.61
C VAL A 514 13.92 -0.91 5.94
N ASN A 515 13.84 -0.14 7.01
CA ASN A 515 14.02 -0.62 8.38
C ASN A 515 12.81 -1.42 8.88
N GLY A 516 12.97 -2.05 10.04
CA GLY A 516 11.87 -2.39 10.91
C GLY A 516 11.12 -1.13 11.36
N HIS A 517 9.80 -1.18 11.25
CA HIS A 517 8.92 -0.10 11.73
C HIS A 517 8.22 -0.62 12.98
N THR A 518 7.05 -1.25 12.82
CA THR A 518 6.39 -2.03 13.87
C THR A 518 7.33 -3.08 14.46
N THR A 519 8.07 -3.83 13.61
CA THR A 519 9.03 -4.85 14.06
C THR A 519 10.07 -4.30 15.03
N THR A 520 10.70 -3.15 14.73
CA THR A 520 11.68 -2.54 15.63
C THR A 520 11.03 -2.14 16.96
N SER A 521 9.82 -1.55 16.92
CA SER A 521 9.11 -1.24 18.17
C SER A 521 8.75 -2.49 18.99
N GLU A 522 8.40 -3.60 18.33
CA GLU A 522 8.08 -4.89 18.97
C GLU A 522 9.33 -5.51 19.59
N GLN A 523 10.49 -5.42 18.92
CA GLN A 523 11.80 -5.84 19.44
C GLN A 523 12.15 -5.05 20.70
N LEU A 524 12.10 -3.71 20.63
CA LEU A 524 12.41 -2.83 21.77
C LEU A 524 11.47 -3.07 22.95
N TRP A 525 10.16 -3.26 22.68
CA TRP A 525 9.18 -3.60 23.71
C TRP A 525 9.48 -4.95 24.38
N GLY A 526 9.77 -5.97 23.55
CA GLY A 526 10.15 -7.31 23.97
C GLY A 526 11.47 -7.37 24.76
N GLY A 527 12.25 -6.29 24.76
CA GLY A 527 13.53 -6.20 25.46
C GLY A 527 14.74 -6.58 24.61
N LEU A 528 14.60 -6.57 23.28
CA LEU A 528 15.68 -6.82 22.33
C LEU A 528 16.22 -5.47 21.79
N PRO A 529 17.47 -5.07 22.11
CA PRO A 529 18.08 -3.90 21.47
C PRO A 529 18.22 -4.12 19.97
N VAL A 530 18.14 -3.05 19.18
CA VAL A 530 18.19 -3.13 17.72
C VAL A 530 19.31 -2.26 17.19
N LEU A 531 20.21 -2.86 16.41
CA LEU A 531 21.24 -2.16 15.65
C LEU A 531 20.72 -1.83 14.26
N THR A 532 20.82 -0.55 13.88
CA THR A 532 20.45 -0.06 12.55
C THR A 532 21.56 0.80 11.94
N VAL A 533 21.38 1.17 10.68
CA VAL A 533 22.23 2.10 9.95
C VAL A 533 21.44 3.35 9.60
N LYS A 534 22.09 4.51 9.66
CA LYS A 534 21.50 5.80 9.32
C LYS A 534 20.95 5.80 7.89
N GLY A 535 19.69 6.16 7.75
CA GLY A 535 18.97 6.13 6.49
C GLY A 535 19.07 7.39 5.63
N THR A 536 18.68 7.23 4.36
CA THR A 536 18.65 8.30 3.35
C THR A 536 17.25 8.71 2.93
N ASN A 537 16.22 7.97 3.35
CA ASN A 537 14.81 8.29 3.13
C ASN A 537 13.99 7.99 4.40
N PHE A 538 12.72 8.42 4.44
CA PHE A 538 11.83 8.13 5.57
C PHE A 538 11.86 6.64 6.00
N ALA A 539 11.65 5.71 5.06
CA ALA A 539 11.57 4.28 5.36
C ALA A 539 12.84 3.65 5.96
N SER A 540 14.01 4.29 5.77
CA SER A 540 15.31 3.91 6.33
C SER A 540 15.72 4.72 7.56
N ARG A 541 14.89 5.64 8.05
CA ARG A 541 15.15 6.45 9.27
C ARG A 541 14.19 6.13 10.42
N VAL A 542 13.28 5.17 10.23
CA VAL A 542 12.30 4.82 11.27
C VAL A 542 12.98 4.23 12.49
N SER A 543 13.89 3.26 12.33
CA SER A 543 14.59 2.68 13.48
C SER A 543 15.42 3.72 14.23
N GLU A 544 16.05 4.68 13.53
CA GLU A 544 16.74 5.81 14.16
C GLU A 544 15.79 6.63 15.04
N SER A 545 14.59 6.98 14.53
CA SER A 545 13.56 7.68 15.31
C SER A 545 13.22 6.91 16.61
N LEU A 546 12.93 5.61 16.49
CA LEU A 546 12.53 4.79 17.64
C LEU A 546 13.67 4.64 18.66
N LEU A 547 14.91 4.46 18.19
CA LEU A 547 16.11 4.35 19.03
C LEU A 547 16.39 5.66 19.77
N ARG A 548 16.20 6.81 19.13
CA ARG A 548 16.29 8.12 19.81
C ARG A 548 15.21 8.27 20.88
N ALA A 549 13.97 7.88 20.58
CA ALA A 549 12.85 8.00 21.51
C ALA A 549 12.92 7.06 22.73
N ILE A 550 13.63 5.92 22.63
CA ILE A 550 13.91 5.03 23.78
C ILE A 550 15.25 5.34 24.46
N GLY A 551 16.05 6.26 23.92
CA GLY A 551 17.33 6.68 24.49
C GLY A 551 18.52 5.75 24.20
N LEU A 552 18.54 5.12 23.02
CA LEU A 552 19.63 4.27 22.52
C LEU A 552 20.20 4.75 21.16
N PRO A 553 20.57 6.04 21.01
CA PRO A 553 21.04 6.58 19.72
C PRO A 553 22.38 6.00 19.26
N ASP A 554 23.14 5.39 20.17
CA ASP A 554 24.41 4.72 19.92
C ASP A 554 24.28 3.39 19.17
N LEU A 555 23.06 2.86 19.01
CA LEU A 555 22.74 1.74 18.15
C LEU A 555 22.39 2.15 16.70
N VAL A 556 22.62 3.42 16.34
CA VAL A 556 22.48 3.94 14.97
C VAL A 556 23.86 4.15 14.39
N ALA A 557 24.31 3.22 13.54
CA ALA A 557 25.58 3.35 12.85
C ALA A 557 25.52 4.41 11.72
N ASP A 558 26.60 5.17 11.54
CA ASP A 558 26.66 6.25 10.53
C ASP A 558 26.60 5.74 9.09
N ASP A 559 27.17 4.56 8.84
CA ASP A 559 27.19 3.89 7.54
C ASP A 559 27.24 2.36 7.68
N LEU A 560 27.29 1.66 6.55
CA LEU A 560 27.28 0.20 6.53
C LEU A 560 28.55 -0.43 7.13
N GLN A 561 29.70 0.23 7.05
CA GLN A 561 30.93 -0.28 7.63
C GLN A 561 30.87 -0.15 9.16
N ALA A 562 30.45 1.01 9.67
CA ALA A 562 30.24 1.23 11.10
C ALA A 562 29.18 0.28 11.69
N TYR A 563 28.15 -0.05 10.91
CA TYR A 563 27.14 -1.04 11.30
C TYR A 563 27.74 -2.44 11.49
N GLU A 564 28.61 -2.86 10.56
CA GLU A 564 29.30 -4.15 10.66
C GLU A 564 30.30 -4.20 11.81
N ASP A 565 31.03 -3.10 12.01
CA ASP A 565 31.99 -2.98 13.10
C ASP A 565 31.33 -3.03 14.46
N LEU A 566 30.24 -2.27 14.63
CA LEU A 566 29.45 -2.26 15.87
C LEU A 566 28.78 -3.62 16.12
N ALA A 567 28.25 -4.28 15.09
CA ALA A 567 27.69 -5.62 15.24
C ALA A 567 28.71 -6.63 15.78
N VAL A 568 29.94 -6.58 15.27
CA VAL A 568 31.03 -7.46 15.71
C VAL A 568 31.49 -7.11 17.12
N GLU A 569 31.65 -5.81 17.43
CA GLU A 569 32.01 -5.35 18.77
C GLU A 569 30.99 -5.84 19.82
N LEU A 570 29.70 -5.71 19.52
CA LEU A 570 28.63 -6.13 20.42
C LEU A 570 28.58 -7.66 20.60
N ALA A 571 28.92 -8.42 19.55
CA ALA A 571 29.02 -9.88 19.66
C ALA A 571 30.14 -10.35 20.60
N GLU A 572 31.18 -9.53 20.76
CA GLU A 572 32.33 -9.80 21.62
C GLU A 572 32.17 -9.18 23.03
N ASN A 573 31.12 -8.39 23.26
CA ASN A 573 30.91 -7.64 24.48
C ASN A 573 29.52 -7.89 25.12
N PRO A 574 29.35 -9.04 25.82
CA PRO A 574 28.08 -9.38 26.47
C PRO A 574 27.68 -8.38 27.57
N GLY A 575 28.62 -7.63 28.15
CA GLY A 575 28.35 -6.57 29.12
C GLY A 575 27.50 -5.45 28.53
N ARG A 576 27.88 -4.95 27.34
CA ARG A 576 27.09 -3.92 26.62
C ARG A 576 25.68 -4.39 26.29
N ILE A 577 25.51 -5.66 25.89
CA ILE A 577 24.17 -6.22 25.64
C ILE A 577 23.34 -6.25 26.93
N ALA A 578 23.93 -6.66 28.05
CA ALA A 578 23.23 -6.65 29.33
C ALA A 578 22.80 -5.24 29.74
N GLU A 579 23.64 -4.23 29.54
CA GLU A 579 23.32 -2.82 29.77
C GLU A 579 22.15 -2.35 28.92
N TYR A 580 22.14 -2.65 27.61
CA TYR A 580 21.01 -2.29 26.75
C TYR A 580 19.71 -2.99 27.13
N LYS A 581 19.76 -4.29 27.46
CA LYS A 581 18.58 -5.03 27.91
C LYS A 581 18.05 -4.48 29.24
N ALA A 582 18.94 -4.10 30.17
CA ALA A 582 18.56 -3.45 31.43
C ALA A 582 17.92 -2.07 31.17
N HIS A 583 18.50 -1.26 30.28
CA HIS A 583 17.94 0.03 29.88
C HIS A 583 16.55 -0.12 29.27
N LEU A 584 16.34 -1.07 28.35
CA LEU A 584 15.00 -1.32 27.78
C LEU A 584 13.98 -1.73 28.84
N LYS A 585 14.39 -2.53 29.83
CA LYS A 585 13.54 -2.90 30.96
C LYS A 585 13.14 -1.66 31.78
N GLU A 586 14.11 -0.82 32.14
CA GLU A 586 13.88 0.42 32.90
C GLU A 586 13.02 1.43 32.12
N LYS A 587 13.29 1.60 30.83
CA LYS A 587 12.66 2.63 29.99
C LYS A 587 11.28 2.26 29.47
N ARG A 588 10.88 0.98 29.50
CA ARG A 588 9.63 0.47 28.90
C ARG A 588 8.39 1.30 29.27
N TYR A 589 8.29 1.74 30.52
CA TYR A 589 7.10 2.43 31.06
C TYR A 589 7.29 3.92 31.34
N ILE A 590 8.43 4.51 30.94
CA ILE A 590 8.74 5.92 31.24
C ILE A 590 9.28 6.69 30.03
N ALA A 591 9.96 6.02 29.09
CA ALA A 591 10.49 6.69 27.91
C ALA A 591 9.38 7.05 26.91
N PRO A 592 9.55 8.15 26.15
CA PRO A 592 8.59 8.62 25.16
C PRO A 592 8.08 7.57 24.17
N LEU A 593 8.93 6.62 23.76
CA LEU A 593 8.60 5.67 22.69
C LEU A 593 7.28 4.90 22.93
N PHE A 594 6.97 4.57 24.18
CA PHE A 594 5.77 3.80 24.57
C PHE A 594 4.76 4.64 25.36
N ASP A 595 5.00 5.94 25.47
CA ASP A 595 4.14 6.86 26.20
C ASP A 595 2.99 7.37 25.32
N ALA A 596 1.93 6.57 25.22
CA ALA A 596 0.79 6.87 24.36
C ALA A 596 0.01 8.14 24.80
N GLU A 597 -0.01 8.45 26.10
CA GLU A 597 -0.66 9.66 26.63
C GLU A 597 0.06 10.92 26.14
N ARG A 598 1.38 10.96 26.36
CA ARG A 598 2.23 12.05 25.90
C ARG A 598 2.20 12.22 24.38
N PHE A 599 2.23 11.10 23.65
CA PHE A 599 2.10 11.13 22.19
C PHE A 599 0.77 11.75 21.77
N CYS A 600 -0.34 11.35 22.43
CA CYS A 600 -1.67 11.87 22.13
C CYS A 600 -1.73 13.38 22.35
N ASP A 601 -1.16 13.90 23.44
CA ASP A 601 -1.09 15.34 23.72
C ASP A 601 -0.35 16.11 22.61
N HIS A 602 0.79 15.59 22.11
CA HIS A 602 1.51 16.21 21.00
C HIS A 602 0.70 16.19 19.70
N LEU A 603 0.03 15.06 19.43
CA LEU A 603 -0.80 14.90 18.25
C LEU A 603 -2.01 15.85 18.28
N GLU A 604 -2.67 15.97 19.42
CA GLU A 604 -3.77 16.92 19.63
C GLU A 604 -3.30 18.35 19.44
N ARG A 605 -2.11 18.69 19.96
CA ARG A 605 -1.53 20.02 19.76
C ARG A 605 -1.27 20.31 18.28
N ALA A 606 -0.81 19.32 17.52
CA ALA A 606 -0.67 19.46 16.07
C ALA A 606 -2.02 19.76 15.40
N TYR A 607 -3.06 18.99 15.73
CA TYR A 607 -4.40 19.18 15.18
C TYR A 607 -5.00 20.55 15.53
N GLU A 608 -4.80 21.05 16.74
CA GLU A 608 -5.20 22.42 17.11
C GLU A 608 -4.54 23.48 16.22
N ILE A 609 -3.22 23.38 16.02
CA ILE A 609 -2.48 24.34 15.20
C ILE A 609 -2.94 24.28 13.74
N MET A 610 -3.14 23.07 13.20
CA MET A 610 -3.65 22.87 11.84
C MET A 610 -5.06 23.46 11.67
N ALA A 611 -5.97 23.16 12.59
CA ALA A 611 -7.34 23.65 12.56
C ALA A 611 -7.40 25.18 12.69
N GLU A 612 -6.67 25.76 13.64
CA GLU A 612 -6.62 27.21 13.84
C GLU A 612 -6.07 27.94 12.61
N ARG A 613 -5.00 27.42 12.01
CA ARG A 613 -4.44 27.97 10.79
C ARG A 613 -5.44 27.94 9.62
N ALA A 614 -6.18 26.84 9.48
CA ALA A 614 -7.21 26.70 8.45
C ALA A 614 -8.42 27.63 8.70
N LYS A 615 -8.86 27.79 9.95
CA LYS A 615 -9.91 28.76 10.33
C LYS A 615 -9.57 30.20 9.93
N GLN A 616 -8.29 30.56 10.02
CA GLN A 616 -7.77 31.86 9.62
C GLN A 616 -7.58 32.01 8.09
N GLY A 617 -7.83 30.96 7.30
CA GLY A 617 -7.64 30.97 5.85
C GLY A 617 -6.16 30.96 5.40
N LEU A 618 -5.24 30.63 6.31
CA LEU A 618 -3.80 30.62 6.01
C LEU A 618 -3.40 29.35 5.26
N ALA A 619 -2.35 29.45 4.41
CA ALA A 619 -1.79 28.30 3.71
C ALA A 619 -1.00 27.37 4.62
N PRO A 620 -1.08 26.04 4.46
CA PRO A 620 -0.24 25.10 5.22
C PRO A 620 1.23 25.51 5.20
N ASP A 621 1.89 25.36 6.33
CA ASP A 621 3.33 25.62 6.48
C ASP A 621 3.97 24.59 7.40
N HIS A 622 5.28 24.41 7.28
CA HIS A 622 6.01 23.48 8.14
C HIS A 622 5.85 23.89 9.61
N MET A 623 5.65 22.92 10.49
CA MET A 623 5.53 23.14 11.93
C MET A 623 6.25 22.05 12.72
N ASP A 624 6.87 22.46 13.81
CA ASP A 624 7.46 21.58 14.80
C ASP A 624 6.67 21.73 16.11
N ILE A 625 6.20 20.61 16.67
CA ILE A 625 5.44 20.60 17.92
C ILE A 625 6.39 20.66 19.09
N ALA A 626 6.12 21.57 20.04
CA ALA A 626 6.93 21.73 21.22
C ALA A 626 6.91 20.47 22.10
N ALA A 627 8.08 20.06 22.57
CA ALA A 627 8.20 18.96 23.53
C ALA A 627 7.53 19.32 24.87
N LEU A 628 6.88 18.32 25.46
CA LEU A 628 6.39 18.43 26.84
C LEU A 628 7.57 18.24 27.83
N PRO A 629 7.45 18.67 29.09
CA PRO A 629 8.48 18.39 30.10
C PRO A 629 8.76 16.88 30.22
N PRO A 630 10.01 16.45 30.51
CA PRO A 630 10.32 15.03 30.71
C PRO A 630 9.44 14.41 31.79
N ARG A 631 8.96 13.20 31.53
CA ARG A 631 8.15 12.44 32.50
C ARG A 631 9.05 11.94 33.64
N THR A 632 8.59 12.09 34.87
CA THR A 632 9.33 11.72 36.10
C THR A 632 8.80 10.47 36.80
N ALA A 633 7.68 9.92 36.34
CA ALA A 633 7.04 8.73 36.88
C ALA A 633 6.48 7.85 35.75
N PRO A 634 6.43 6.51 35.90
CA PRO A 634 5.90 5.63 34.85
C PRO A 634 4.44 5.91 34.48
N PHE A 635 4.03 5.73 33.22
CA PHE A 635 2.59 5.80 32.82
C PHE A 635 1.77 4.59 33.24
N ALA A 636 2.43 3.45 33.41
CA ALA A 636 1.79 2.20 33.78
C ALA A 636 2.63 1.52 34.85
N ALA A 637 1.96 0.77 35.73
CA ALA A 637 2.64 -0.11 36.68
C ALA A 637 3.32 -1.26 35.92
N GLU A 638 4.45 -1.75 36.46
CA GLU A 638 5.13 -2.94 35.94
C GLU A 638 4.27 -4.19 36.05
#